data_AF-A0A9X4AWM9-F1
#
_entry.id   AF-A0A9X4AWM9-F1
#
_cell.length_a   1.000
_cell.length_b   1.000
_cell.length_c   1.000
_cell.angle_alpha   90.00
_cell.angle_beta   90.00
_cell.angle_gamma   90.00
#
_symmetry.space_group_name_H-M   'P 1'
#
loop_
_entity.id
_entity.type
_entity.pdbx_description
1 polymer ?
#
loop_
_entity_poly.entity_id
_entity_poly.type
_entity_poly.pdbx_seq_one_letter_code
_entity_poly.pdbx_strand_id
1 'polypeptide(L)'
;MPSRAYRTTMGLLFSSAWLSLAAFQAVSCAEGGEVGTGAAGASGSQSGSGGRGGDGGSSGTGGDGGSAGMGGAGGTGGAGGGAGMGGAGGVGGAGGAGGVGGVGGEGGGGGGGGGAGGGGGAGGAGGAGGGPVVGLELCVLNDAGPEGACASPEELAYGVVPAGTTRMRLFRVDNASNATASFASVNVANPDFSVAVVRYVPDAPNPPIRVPVTLPFDRPPGTSLHFEVTYTSPGLAEPLDPLDVQVTATIGGAPTPDVLVPIVGTAEGCPQGEAVCDADPTNGCDTDIMTSTDHCGGCDQACSLPNTTAVCVAGSCKPGACTTGFGDCNDVAGDGCETDVTSNVQHCGACNAACDLPNATEACMGGTCVPAACAAPFGNCDQIPGNGCETDLQTSLAHCGACNAACDLANASESCVSGTCTLGACDGGFGNCDGMSATGCETNVQTSLAHCGGCNAACDLANASESCVSGACTLGMCAVGYGNCDGMPATGCETNFLNDASNCGGCNNNCGMLIPNAQSTCSAGMCQLVSCLPGYFDVDGSSQNGCECQFVGADLPDDGFADTNCDGIDGDASAAVFVAKTGSDLNPGTRESPMATISAGISKAVVLGKKQVYVSQGLYDGRIVLANGVSLYGGYSAQNNWARSTAYVATIQSSTVLNGRVSAVEGKDLVTAMTVDRMTIQTLDTNTAGISNYAMYCNNCTSLVLKNSSLSAGAAGPGAAGAAGTAGGIGGNGAAGGPGGCDSSSPAAGGSGGTSVCSRTGGLGGKGGDAVAGGTGLSGVGGTPGGIGGSAGNTGTDGGGGQNGAAGTNGGNGAGGSGGSTASLFWVGTAGVMGVTGTHGNGGGGGGGGGGQTGPFVINGTGNGGGGGGAGGCGGTGGTGGGAGGGSFGLFVINSNGLVLSANTIKSAKGGNGGSGGAGAAGGAGGGSGTGAATCTAEVGKGGNGGTGGKGGNGGHGGGGAGGPSFAVYRVGSALVSVTGNTLTPGTGGSGGTSPGNAGTAGASGQVL
;
A
#
# COMPACT_ATOMS: atom_id res chain seq x y z
N MET A 1 40.38 21.45 43.72
CA MET A 1 41.85 21.31 43.82
C MET A 1 42.35 20.51 42.61
N PRO A 2 43.61 20.69 42.12
CA PRO A 2 43.99 20.23 40.77
C PRO A 2 45.20 19.28 40.67
N SER A 3 45.27 18.54 39.56
CA SER A 3 46.48 17.93 38.98
C SER A 3 46.27 17.81 37.46
N ARG A 4 47.02 18.51 36.59
CA ARG A 4 48.38 18.21 36.08
C ARG A 4 48.40 16.93 35.21
N ALA A 5 49.03 16.88 34.02
CA ALA A 5 50.00 17.77 33.35
C ALA A 5 49.88 17.61 31.79
N TYR A 6 50.55 18.32 30.86
CA TYR A 6 51.27 19.61 30.69
C TYR A 6 52.29 19.36 29.53
N ARG A 7 52.42 20.28 28.53
CA ARG A 7 53.49 20.35 27.47
C ARG A 7 53.47 19.26 26.37
N THR A 8 53.88 19.47 25.12
CA THR A 8 54.49 20.63 24.37
C THR A 8 53.89 20.67 22.93
N THR A 9 54.23 21.44 21.88
CA THR A 9 55.45 22.21 21.45
C THR A 9 55.08 23.38 20.48
N MET A 10 56.07 23.89 19.71
CA MET A 10 55.99 24.84 18.57
C MET A 10 55.34 24.23 17.29
N GLY A 11 55.01 24.96 16.22
CA GLY A 11 55.13 26.41 15.88
C GLY A 11 55.56 26.65 14.41
N LEU A 12 55.68 27.94 14.00
CA LEU A 12 55.84 28.49 12.61
C LEU A 12 54.50 28.61 11.84
N LEU A 13 54.09 29.72 11.21
CA LEU A 13 54.69 30.91 10.54
C LEU A 13 54.97 30.80 9.03
N PHE A 14 53.98 31.18 8.21
CA PHE A 14 54.09 32.00 6.97
C PHE A 14 52.73 32.74 6.84
N SER A 15 52.55 34.05 6.58
CA SER A 15 53.33 35.16 6.00
C SER A 15 52.79 35.59 4.62
N SER A 16 52.88 36.91 4.34
CA SER A 16 52.36 37.66 3.18
C SER A 16 50.82 37.83 3.07
N ALA A 17 50.27 38.88 2.43
CA ALA A 17 50.49 40.34 2.48
C ALA A 17 49.67 41.02 1.34
N TRP A 18 49.03 42.17 1.64
CA TRP A 18 48.70 43.35 0.78
C TRP A 18 48.67 43.18 -0.78
N LEU A 19 47.72 43.74 -1.55
CA LEU A 19 47.27 45.16 -1.58
C LEU A 19 46.13 45.37 -2.63
N SER A 20 45.51 46.56 -2.64
CA SER A 20 44.66 47.18 -3.71
C SER A 20 43.22 46.63 -3.87
N LEU A 21 42.10 47.39 -3.83
CA LEU A 21 41.76 48.83 -3.93
C LEU A 21 41.40 49.39 -5.33
N ALA A 22 40.12 49.29 -5.71
CA ALA A 22 39.32 50.20 -6.55
C ALA A 22 37.82 49.81 -6.37
N ALA A 23 36.78 50.62 -6.21
CA ALA A 23 36.43 52.04 -6.49
C ALA A 23 35.45 52.19 -7.67
N PHE A 24 34.56 53.21 -7.57
CA PHE A 24 33.44 53.58 -8.47
C PHE A 24 32.17 52.69 -8.45
N GLN A 25 30.95 53.20 -8.69
CA GLN A 25 30.30 54.47 -8.26
C GLN A 25 28.77 54.35 -8.51
N ALA A 26 27.94 55.13 -7.81
CA ALA A 26 26.48 55.18 -8.02
C ALA A 26 26.02 56.36 -8.89
N VAL A 27 24.94 56.17 -9.65
CA VAL A 27 24.13 57.19 -10.37
C VAL A 27 22.65 56.75 -10.33
N SER A 28 21.70 57.70 -10.44
CA SER A 28 20.29 57.49 -10.06
C SER A 28 19.25 58.16 -11.00
N CYS A 29 17.98 57.77 -10.79
CA CYS A 29 16.72 58.49 -11.10
C CYS A 29 16.17 58.62 -12.54
N ALA A 30 14.86 58.94 -12.58
CA ALA A 30 14.04 59.51 -13.66
C ALA A 30 13.55 58.59 -14.82
N GLU A 31 12.30 58.67 -15.33
CA GLU A 31 11.04 59.26 -14.80
C GLU A 31 9.82 58.89 -15.69
N GLY A 32 8.60 58.86 -15.12
CA GLY A 32 7.32 59.25 -15.74
C GLY A 32 6.65 58.40 -16.86
N GLY A 33 5.30 58.35 -16.86
CA GLY A 33 4.50 57.98 -18.04
C GLY A 33 3.22 57.18 -17.79
N GLU A 34 2.09 57.84 -17.47
CA GLU A 34 0.75 57.22 -17.39
C GLU A 34 0.02 57.19 -18.74
N VAL A 35 -1.05 56.36 -18.86
CA VAL A 35 -2.45 56.79 -19.12
C VAL A 35 -3.34 55.59 -19.56
N GLY A 36 -4.32 55.26 -18.71
CA GLY A 36 -5.76 55.29 -19.06
C GLY A 36 -6.44 54.18 -19.89
N THR A 37 -7.55 53.68 -19.33
CA THR A 37 -8.70 52.98 -19.98
C THR A 37 -8.48 51.54 -20.50
N GLY A 38 -9.46 50.63 -20.45
CA GLY A 38 -10.75 50.70 -19.74
C GLY A 38 -11.76 49.59 -20.12
N ALA A 39 -12.61 49.22 -19.15
CA ALA A 39 -13.89 48.49 -19.26
C ALA A 39 -13.94 47.01 -19.75
N ALA A 40 -14.74 46.26 -18.98
CA ALA A 40 -15.22 44.88 -19.12
C ALA A 40 -15.76 44.42 -20.50
N GLY A 41 -15.79 43.09 -20.69
CA GLY A 41 -16.56 42.39 -21.73
C GLY A 41 -16.57 40.87 -21.52
N ALA A 42 -17.74 40.22 -21.65
CA ALA A 42 -17.93 38.79 -21.36
C ALA A 42 -18.14 37.93 -22.63
N SER A 43 -17.92 36.60 -22.47
CA SER A 43 -18.55 35.45 -23.17
C SER A 43 -18.89 35.50 -24.68
N GLY A 44 -18.49 34.49 -25.46
CA GLY A 44 -18.98 34.37 -26.86
C GLY A 44 -18.52 33.19 -27.73
N SER A 45 -19.11 32.00 -27.52
CA SER A 45 -19.59 31.05 -28.56
C SER A 45 -19.03 30.94 -30.01
N GLN A 46 -18.67 29.70 -30.39
CA GLN A 46 -19.16 28.94 -31.57
C GLN A 46 -18.70 29.21 -33.05
N SER A 47 -18.03 28.17 -33.59
CA SER A 47 -18.45 27.37 -34.79
C SER A 47 -18.12 27.76 -36.26
N GLY A 48 -17.84 26.70 -37.05
CA GLY A 48 -18.03 26.62 -38.53
C GLY A 48 -16.82 26.97 -39.42
N SER A 49 -16.64 26.40 -40.63
CA SER A 49 -17.25 25.18 -41.23
C SER A 49 -16.56 24.77 -42.57
N GLY A 50 -16.51 23.46 -42.87
CA GLY A 50 -16.31 22.90 -44.23
C GLY A 50 -14.85 22.68 -44.71
N GLY A 51 -14.57 21.69 -45.59
CA GLY A 51 -15.40 20.56 -46.06
C GLY A 51 -14.90 19.86 -47.35
N ARG A 52 -15.38 18.62 -47.58
CA ARG A 52 -15.16 17.72 -48.77
C ARG A 52 -13.72 17.16 -48.92
N GLY A 53 -13.49 15.95 -49.44
CA GLY A 53 -14.40 14.84 -49.84
C GLY A 53 -13.70 13.85 -50.80
N GLY A 54 -14.13 12.57 -50.83
CA GLY A 54 -13.62 11.57 -51.80
C GLY A 54 -13.90 10.10 -51.42
N ASP A 55 -14.50 9.34 -52.34
CA ASP A 55 -14.93 7.93 -52.16
C ASP A 55 -14.15 6.92 -53.04
N GLY A 56 -14.15 5.65 -52.63
CA GLY A 56 -13.72 4.48 -53.43
C GLY A 56 -12.54 3.67 -52.84
N GLY A 57 -12.39 2.36 -53.12
CA GLY A 57 -13.28 1.46 -53.85
C GLY A 57 -12.66 0.11 -54.26
N SER A 58 -13.01 -0.98 -53.57
CA SER A 58 -13.04 -2.41 -54.01
C SER A 58 -11.78 -3.19 -54.48
N SER A 59 -11.64 -4.41 -53.91
CA SER A 59 -11.31 -5.71 -54.56
C SER A 59 -9.86 -6.17 -54.86
N GLY A 60 -9.65 -7.50 -54.87
CA GLY A 60 -8.46 -8.25 -55.32
C GLY A 60 -7.71 -9.02 -54.19
N THR A 61 -7.97 -10.26 -53.77
CA THR A 61 -8.08 -11.62 -54.40
C THR A 61 -6.76 -12.37 -54.73
N GLY A 62 -6.52 -13.49 -54.03
CA GLY A 62 -5.90 -14.72 -54.59
C GLY A 62 -4.42 -15.00 -54.28
N GLY A 63 -4.09 -16.25 -53.90
CA GLY A 63 -2.69 -16.72 -53.78
C GLY A 63 -2.48 -18.00 -52.95
N ASP A 64 -2.90 -19.17 -53.45
CA ASP A 64 -2.60 -20.49 -52.85
C ASP A 64 -1.43 -21.21 -53.56
N GLY A 65 -0.69 -22.05 -52.82
CA GLY A 65 0.36 -22.96 -53.33
C GLY A 65 1.81 -22.46 -53.11
N GLY A 66 2.81 -23.33 -52.92
CA GLY A 66 2.80 -24.80 -52.97
C GLY A 66 4.05 -25.45 -52.34
N SER A 67 4.29 -26.72 -52.65
CA SER A 67 5.07 -27.66 -51.83
C SER A 67 6.59 -27.76 -52.10
N ALA A 68 7.27 -28.36 -51.12
CA ALA A 68 8.50 -29.17 -51.20
C ALA A 68 9.88 -28.49 -51.11
N GLY A 69 10.80 -29.19 -50.40
CA GLY A 69 12.22 -28.88 -50.27
C GLY A 69 12.90 -29.82 -49.27
N MET A 70 13.74 -30.76 -49.73
CA MET A 70 14.55 -31.66 -48.89
C MET A 70 16.04 -31.32 -48.99
N GLY A 71 16.76 -31.43 -47.88
CA GLY A 71 18.24 -31.34 -47.80
C GLY A 71 18.72 -30.41 -46.67
N GLY A 72 19.89 -30.63 -46.06
CA GLY A 72 20.78 -31.79 -46.22
C GLY A 72 22.19 -31.58 -45.65
N ALA A 73 22.43 -32.08 -44.42
CA ALA A 73 23.75 -32.29 -43.78
C ALA A 73 24.66 -31.06 -43.47
N GLY A 74 25.55 -31.23 -42.48
CA GLY A 74 26.68 -30.34 -42.20
C GLY A 74 26.70 -29.74 -40.79
N GLY A 75 27.59 -30.24 -39.91
CA GLY A 75 27.77 -29.70 -38.55
C GLY A 75 28.55 -30.63 -37.62
N THR A 76 29.88 -30.50 -37.59
CA THR A 76 30.78 -31.37 -36.81
C THR A 76 31.50 -30.62 -35.69
N GLY A 77 31.70 -31.28 -34.55
CA GLY A 77 32.78 -30.95 -33.60
C GLY A 77 32.32 -30.45 -32.22
N GLY A 78 32.83 -31.09 -31.17
CA GLY A 78 32.59 -30.73 -29.77
C GLY A 78 33.01 -31.87 -28.85
N ALA A 79 34.26 -31.83 -28.35
CA ALA A 79 34.84 -32.92 -27.55
C ALA A 79 35.45 -32.41 -26.24
N GLY A 80 35.16 -33.15 -25.17
CA GLY A 80 35.56 -32.91 -23.77
C GLY A 80 34.50 -33.57 -22.86
N GLY A 81 34.80 -34.28 -21.78
CA GLY A 81 36.06 -34.41 -21.04
C GLY A 81 35.96 -33.68 -19.70
N GLY A 82 35.84 -34.35 -18.53
CA GLY A 82 35.71 -35.79 -18.29
C GLY A 82 35.73 -36.12 -16.79
N ALA A 83 35.83 -37.41 -16.45
CA ALA A 83 36.06 -38.00 -15.11
C ALA A 83 35.00 -37.77 -14.01
N GLY A 84 34.69 -38.83 -13.23
CA GLY A 84 33.71 -38.77 -12.13
C GLY A 84 33.26 -40.13 -11.58
N MET A 85 34.19 -41.02 -11.23
CA MET A 85 33.87 -42.29 -10.55
C MET A 85 34.25 -42.22 -9.05
N GLY A 86 33.39 -42.71 -8.17
CA GLY A 86 33.75 -42.97 -6.76
C GLY A 86 32.56 -43.25 -5.83
N GLY A 87 32.76 -44.17 -4.88
CA GLY A 87 31.89 -44.37 -3.71
C GLY A 87 30.88 -45.51 -3.82
N ALA A 88 30.95 -46.47 -2.90
CA ALA A 88 29.96 -47.54 -2.70
C ALA A 88 29.75 -47.78 -1.20
N GLY A 89 28.58 -48.31 -0.81
CA GLY A 89 28.32 -48.75 0.56
C GLY A 89 26.83 -48.84 0.89
N GLY A 90 26.37 -50.00 1.38
CA GLY A 90 24.98 -50.21 1.82
C GLY A 90 24.47 -51.63 1.54
N VAL A 91 24.71 -52.55 2.46
CA VAL A 91 24.15 -53.93 2.43
C VAL A 91 23.38 -54.24 3.71
N GLY A 92 22.29 -55.00 3.59
CA GLY A 92 21.56 -55.57 4.74
C GLY A 92 20.05 -55.60 4.54
N GLY A 93 19.42 -56.76 4.76
CA GLY A 93 17.96 -56.92 4.76
C GLY A 93 17.44 -58.00 3.82
N ALA A 94 17.55 -59.28 4.23
CA ALA A 94 16.93 -60.41 3.54
C ALA A 94 16.13 -61.26 4.53
N GLY A 95 14.96 -61.75 4.12
CA GLY A 95 14.13 -62.70 4.88
C GLY A 95 12.63 -62.48 4.72
N GLY A 96 11.89 -63.54 4.39
CA GLY A 96 10.43 -63.54 4.26
C GLY A 96 9.94 -64.21 2.97
N ALA A 97 9.62 -65.50 3.04
CA ALA A 97 9.15 -66.28 1.89
C ALA A 97 8.01 -67.24 2.29
N GLY A 98 7.06 -67.45 1.37
CA GLY A 98 6.10 -68.56 1.41
C GLY A 98 4.69 -68.21 1.92
N GLY A 99 3.68 -68.68 1.19
CA GLY A 99 2.25 -68.57 1.54
C GLY A 99 1.38 -68.60 0.28
N VAL A 100 0.56 -69.64 0.09
CA VAL A 100 -0.20 -69.87 -1.16
C VAL A 100 -1.66 -70.27 -0.91
N GLY A 101 -2.55 -69.69 -1.73
CA GLY A 101 -3.90 -70.23 -2.03
C GLY A 101 -4.99 -70.07 -0.96
N GLY A 102 -6.25 -70.18 -1.40
CA GLY A 102 -7.44 -70.22 -0.53
C GLY A 102 -8.64 -69.50 -1.13
N VAL A 103 -9.63 -70.26 -1.65
CA VAL A 103 -10.86 -69.75 -2.28
C VAL A 103 -12.06 -69.73 -1.33
N GLY A 104 -13.04 -68.84 -1.61
CA GLY A 104 -14.47 -69.13 -1.42
C GLY A 104 -15.19 -68.50 -0.20
N GLY A 105 -16.46 -68.13 -0.40
CA GLY A 105 -17.39 -67.69 0.65
C GLY A 105 -18.52 -66.79 0.11
N GLU A 106 -19.78 -67.25 0.13
CA GLU A 106 -20.97 -66.53 -0.34
C GLU A 106 -21.97 -66.19 0.80
N GLY A 107 -22.94 -65.31 0.52
CA GLY A 107 -24.07 -64.90 1.38
C GLY A 107 -24.14 -63.37 1.53
N GLY A 108 -25.26 -62.66 1.35
CA GLY A 108 -26.70 -63.02 1.35
C GLY A 108 -27.40 -62.40 2.58
N GLY A 109 -28.61 -61.82 2.54
CA GLY A 109 -29.50 -61.47 1.42
C GLY A 109 -30.93 -61.13 1.92
N GLY A 110 -31.55 -60.05 1.40
CA GLY A 110 -32.95 -59.63 1.70
C GLY A 110 -33.15 -58.81 3.01
N GLY A 111 -34.28 -58.11 3.22
CA GLY A 111 -35.39 -57.76 2.31
C GLY A 111 -36.75 -57.49 3.01
N GLY A 112 -37.47 -56.42 2.63
CA GLY A 112 -38.84 -56.06 3.12
C GLY A 112 -38.89 -55.38 4.50
N GLY A 113 -39.89 -54.57 4.91
CA GLY A 113 -41.16 -54.15 4.29
C GLY A 113 -42.40 -54.91 4.82
N GLY A 114 -43.50 -54.30 5.29
CA GLY A 114 -43.84 -52.88 5.54
C GLY A 114 -45.34 -52.67 5.91
N GLY A 115 -45.76 -51.44 6.25
CA GLY A 115 -47.17 -51.03 6.46
C GLY A 115 -47.74 -51.15 7.90
N ALA A 116 -48.88 -50.54 8.28
CA ALA A 116 -49.69 -49.48 7.62
C ALA A 116 -50.72 -48.82 8.59
N GLY A 117 -51.09 -47.55 8.34
CA GLY A 117 -52.15 -46.78 9.04
C GLY A 117 -51.72 -46.08 10.35
N GLY A 118 -52.23 -44.92 10.77
CA GLY A 118 -53.20 -43.96 10.17
C GLY A 118 -54.13 -43.36 11.26
N GLY A 119 -54.48 -42.07 11.30
CA GLY A 119 -54.09 -40.89 10.52
C GLY A 119 -54.94 -39.65 10.93
N GLY A 120 -54.67 -38.46 10.37
CA GLY A 120 -55.54 -37.27 10.51
C GLY A 120 -54.87 -36.03 11.13
N GLY A 121 -55.10 -34.86 10.52
CA GLY A 121 -54.53 -33.55 10.90
C GLY A 121 -53.96 -32.85 9.67
N ALA A 122 -54.41 -31.62 9.37
CA ALA A 122 -54.16 -30.97 8.07
C ALA A 122 -53.55 -29.56 8.19
N GLY A 123 -52.61 -29.26 7.30
CA GLY A 123 -51.96 -27.96 7.10
C GLY A 123 -50.93 -28.07 5.97
N GLY A 124 -50.89 -27.09 5.06
CA GLY A 124 -49.91 -27.04 3.95
C GLY A 124 -48.66 -26.21 4.31
N ALA A 125 -47.66 -26.07 3.43
CA ALA A 125 -47.50 -26.64 2.10
C ALA A 125 -46.03 -26.57 1.63
N GLY A 126 -45.67 -27.40 0.63
CA GLY A 126 -44.63 -27.07 -0.36
C GLY A 126 -43.16 -27.39 -0.06
N GLY A 127 -42.49 -28.03 -1.03
CA GLY A 127 -41.06 -27.84 -1.31
C GLY A 127 -40.04 -28.53 -0.40
N ALA A 128 -39.44 -29.63 -0.88
CA ALA A 128 -38.20 -30.18 -0.32
C ALA A 128 -37.03 -29.93 -1.29
N GLY A 129 -36.15 -28.97 -0.97
CA GLY A 129 -34.91 -28.74 -1.74
C GLY A 129 -34.10 -27.49 -1.37
N GLY A 130 -32.95 -27.70 -0.71
CA GLY A 130 -31.79 -26.79 -0.79
C GLY A 130 -31.60 -25.72 0.30
N GLY A 131 -30.87 -26.06 1.37
CA GLY A 131 -30.20 -25.11 2.29
C GLY A 131 -31.09 -24.27 3.22
N PRO A 132 -30.52 -23.35 4.02
CA PRO A 132 -29.10 -23.14 4.33
C PRO A 132 -28.70 -23.72 5.70
N VAL A 133 -27.50 -23.37 6.21
CA VAL A 133 -27.19 -23.45 7.65
C VAL A 133 -27.77 -22.21 8.34
N VAL A 134 -28.37 -22.37 9.52
CA VAL A 134 -28.72 -21.23 10.38
C VAL A 134 -27.45 -20.56 10.91
N GLY A 135 -27.43 -19.22 10.92
CA GLY A 135 -26.25 -18.41 11.17
C GLY A 135 -26.32 -17.64 12.48
N LEU A 136 -26.06 -16.32 12.39
CA LEU A 136 -26.38 -15.37 13.45
C LEU A 136 -27.81 -14.86 13.27
N GLU A 137 -28.52 -14.65 14.37
CA GLU A 137 -29.88 -14.12 14.42
C GLU A 137 -29.86 -12.78 15.17
N LEU A 138 -30.47 -11.75 14.60
CA LEU A 138 -30.56 -10.42 15.20
C LEU A 138 -31.78 -10.36 16.14
N CYS A 139 -31.63 -9.67 17.26
CA CYS A 139 -32.75 -9.37 18.15
C CYS A 139 -32.55 -7.98 18.76
N VAL A 140 -33.20 -6.97 18.18
CA VAL A 140 -33.20 -5.61 18.74
C VAL A 140 -34.15 -5.56 19.94
N LEU A 141 -33.68 -5.02 21.07
CA LEU A 141 -34.40 -4.98 22.34
C LEU A 141 -34.85 -3.54 22.71
N ASN A 142 -34.18 -2.52 22.16
CA ASN A 142 -34.45 -1.11 22.42
C ASN A 142 -34.36 -0.76 23.92
N ASP A 143 -35.47 -0.41 24.57
CA ASP A 143 -35.56 -0.16 26.03
C ASP A 143 -35.78 -1.45 26.85
N ALA A 144 -36.01 -2.61 26.21
CA ALA A 144 -36.21 -3.86 26.92
C ALA A 144 -34.89 -4.39 27.51
N GLY A 145 -34.98 -5.03 28.69
CA GLY A 145 -33.84 -5.69 29.31
C GLY A 145 -33.26 -6.85 28.47
N PRO A 146 -32.13 -7.44 28.87
CA PRO A 146 -31.37 -8.42 28.06
C PRO A 146 -32.14 -9.71 27.72
N GLU A 147 -33.16 -10.04 28.52
CA GLU A 147 -34.08 -11.17 28.34
C GLU A 147 -35.41 -10.78 27.65
N GLY A 148 -35.47 -9.57 27.08
CA GLY A 148 -36.64 -9.05 26.39
C GLY A 148 -36.99 -9.80 25.10
N ALA A 149 -38.22 -9.60 24.65
CA ALA A 149 -38.67 -9.98 23.31
C ALA A 149 -38.10 -9.01 22.27
N CYS A 150 -37.81 -9.53 21.08
CA CYS A 150 -37.27 -8.74 19.98
C CYS A 150 -38.33 -7.77 19.43
N ALA A 151 -37.92 -6.54 19.10
CA ALA A 151 -38.74 -5.56 18.41
C ALA A 151 -39.04 -6.00 16.97
N SER A 152 -40.14 -5.49 16.41
CA SER A 152 -40.49 -5.67 14.99
C SER A 152 -41.10 -4.35 14.47
N PRO A 153 -40.48 -3.67 13.49
CA PRO A 153 -39.22 -4.02 12.82
C PRO A 153 -38.01 -4.05 13.76
N GLU A 154 -36.93 -4.71 13.32
CA GLU A 154 -35.67 -4.87 14.06
C GLU A 154 -34.79 -3.60 13.94
N GLU A 155 -35.34 -2.47 14.35
CA GLU A 155 -34.73 -1.14 14.25
C GLU A 155 -34.38 -0.61 15.65
N LEU A 156 -33.20 0.00 15.79
CA LEU A 156 -32.76 0.71 16.99
C LEU A 156 -33.49 2.05 17.09
N ALA A 157 -34.68 1.99 17.68
CA ALA A 157 -35.63 3.09 17.75
C ALA A 157 -35.34 4.01 18.95
N TYR A 158 -34.49 5.00 18.76
CA TYR A 158 -34.21 6.05 19.74
C TYR A 158 -35.42 6.96 19.96
N GLY A 159 -36.26 7.11 18.92
CA GLY A 159 -37.38 8.05 18.90
C GLY A 159 -36.89 9.49 18.91
N VAL A 160 -37.62 10.37 19.58
CA VAL A 160 -37.17 11.75 19.83
C VAL A 160 -36.15 11.75 20.96
N VAL A 161 -34.93 12.25 20.70
CA VAL A 161 -33.86 12.41 21.70
C VAL A 161 -33.61 13.90 21.95
N PRO A 162 -33.95 14.43 23.13
CA PRO A 162 -33.67 15.83 23.46
C PRO A 162 -32.18 16.16 23.45
N ALA A 163 -31.86 17.38 23.05
CA ALA A 163 -30.54 18.00 23.09
C ALA A 163 -29.85 17.84 24.46
N GLY A 164 -28.54 17.55 24.44
CA GLY A 164 -27.76 17.34 25.67
C GLY A 164 -28.27 16.17 26.54
N THR A 165 -28.96 15.19 25.94
CA THR A 165 -29.34 13.95 26.61
C THR A 165 -28.74 12.73 25.92
N THR A 166 -28.43 11.72 26.71
CA THR A 166 -27.99 10.41 26.23
C THR A 166 -29.16 9.43 26.24
N ARG A 167 -29.23 8.56 25.22
CA ARG A 167 -30.08 7.36 25.25
C ARG A 167 -29.29 6.15 24.84
N MET A 168 -29.44 5.08 25.62
CA MET A 168 -28.93 3.76 25.28
C MET A 168 -30.03 2.92 24.64
N ARG A 169 -29.67 2.13 23.64
CA ARG A 169 -30.51 1.09 23.03
C ARG A 169 -29.78 -0.23 23.03
N LEU A 170 -30.46 -1.28 23.45
CA LEU A 170 -29.92 -2.62 23.51
C LEU A 170 -30.30 -3.40 22.25
N PHE A 171 -29.35 -4.14 21.69
CA PHE A 171 -29.65 -5.31 20.87
C PHE A 171 -28.79 -6.50 21.29
N ARG A 172 -29.15 -7.69 20.83
CA ARG A 172 -28.30 -8.87 20.93
C ARG A 172 -28.22 -9.58 19.58
N VAL A 173 -27.11 -10.30 19.40
CA VAL A 173 -26.93 -11.21 18.28
C VAL A 173 -26.82 -12.62 18.87
N ASP A 174 -27.81 -13.45 18.54
CA ASP A 174 -27.96 -14.81 19.03
C ASP A 174 -27.24 -15.79 18.07
N ASN A 175 -26.29 -16.58 18.59
CA ASN A 175 -25.62 -17.60 17.79
C ASN A 175 -26.53 -18.84 17.61
N ALA A 176 -27.46 -18.77 16.65
CA ALA A 176 -28.35 -19.86 16.27
C ALA A 176 -27.65 -21.01 15.50
N SER A 177 -26.37 -20.84 15.14
CA SER A 177 -25.59 -21.84 14.41
C SER A 177 -25.12 -23.01 15.27
N ASN A 178 -24.56 -24.03 14.63
CA ASN A 178 -23.99 -25.22 15.30
C ASN A 178 -22.47 -25.12 15.58
N ALA A 179 -21.83 -23.97 15.36
CA ALA A 179 -20.42 -23.73 15.66
C ALA A 179 -20.21 -22.44 16.48
N THR A 180 -19.02 -22.26 17.07
CA THR A 180 -18.68 -21.03 17.80
C THR A 180 -18.71 -19.83 16.85
N ALA A 181 -19.42 -18.78 17.24
CA ALA A 181 -19.35 -17.47 16.60
C ALA A 181 -18.25 -16.63 17.26
N SER A 182 -17.35 -16.06 16.47
CA SER A 182 -16.34 -15.11 16.94
C SER A 182 -16.69 -13.73 16.41
N PHE A 183 -17.06 -12.81 17.30
CA PHE A 183 -17.37 -11.43 16.97
C PHE A 183 -16.06 -10.63 16.90
N ALA A 184 -15.79 -9.96 15.79
CA ALA A 184 -14.50 -9.33 15.51
C ALA A 184 -14.50 -7.82 15.75
N SER A 185 -15.55 -7.11 15.31
CA SER A 185 -15.69 -5.67 15.45
C SER A 185 -17.17 -5.26 15.47
N VAL A 186 -17.45 -4.12 16.10
CA VAL A 186 -18.71 -3.38 15.96
C VAL A 186 -18.39 -1.91 15.77
N ASN A 187 -19.01 -1.28 14.77
CA ASN A 187 -18.79 0.13 14.43
C ASN A 187 -20.12 0.84 14.15
N VAL A 188 -20.15 2.16 14.37
CA VAL A 188 -21.18 3.09 13.88
C VAL A 188 -20.45 4.24 13.19
N ALA A 189 -20.94 4.70 12.04
CA ALA A 189 -20.26 5.71 11.22
C ALA A 189 -20.52 7.17 11.66
N ASN A 190 -20.76 7.41 12.96
CA ASN A 190 -20.97 8.73 13.56
C ASN A 190 -20.35 8.73 14.98
N PRO A 191 -19.48 9.71 15.35
CA PRO A 191 -18.88 9.81 16.69
C PRO A 191 -19.86 10.05 17.85
N ASP A 192 -21.08 10.55 17.59
CA ASP A 192 -22.14 10.73 18.59
C ASP A 192 -22.67 9.41 19.18
N PHE A 193 -22.32 8.28 18.54
CA PHE A 193 -22.67 6.93 18.95
C PHE A 193 -21.48 6.20 19.56
N SER A 194 -21.65 5.69 20.78
CA SER A 194 -20.71 4.80 21.46
C SER A 194 -21.30 3.40 21.65
N VAL A 195 -20.51 2.35 21.46
CA VAL A 195 -20.97 0.96 21.59
C VAL A 195 -20.21 0.25 22.71
N ALA A 196 -20.92 -0.19 23.74
CA ALA A 196 -20.39 -1.07 24.77
C ALA A 196 -20.83 -2.52 24.49
N VAL A 197 -19.85 -3.41 24.27
CA VAL A 197 -20.10 -4.84 24.08
C VAL A 197 -20.13 -5.52 25.45
N VAL A 198 -21.19 -6.28 25.74
CA VAL A 198 -21.43 -6.87 27.06
C VAL A 198 -21.96 -8.30 26.96
N ARG A 199 -21.80 -9.05 28.04
CA ARG A 199 -22.52 -10.29 28.28
C ARG A 199 -23.27 -10.19 29.61
N TYR A 200 -24.52 -10.64 29.62
CA TYR A 200 -25.29 -10.75 30.86
C TYR A 200 -25.14 -12.15 31.46
N VAL A 201 -25.06 -12.23 32.80
CA VAL A 201 -24.90 -13.49 33.55
C VAL A 201 -26.10 -13.70 34.47
N PRO A 202 -26.82 -14.84 34.35
CA PRO A 202 -28.11 -15.04 35.02
C PRO A 202 -28.02 -15.49 36.50
N ASP A 203 -26.85 -15.90 36.98
CA ASP A 203 -26.67 -16.51 38.32
C ASP A 203 -26.62 -15.51 39.49
N ALA A 204 -27.38 -14.41 39.42
CA ALA A 204 -27.41 -13.34 40.41
C ALA A 204 -28.84 -12.79 40.59
N PRO A 205 -29.19 -12.26 41.78
CA PRO A 205 -30.54 -11.77 42.03
C PRO A 205 -30.89 -10.58 41.15
N ASN A 206 -31.91 -10.76 40.30
CA ASN A 206 -32.54 -9.80 39.38
C ASN A 206 -32.34 -8.33 39.81
N PRO A 207 -31.65 -7.48 39.00
CA PRO A 207 -31.30 -7.66 37.59
C PRO A 207 -30.04 -8.53 37.31
N PRO A 208 -29.90 -9.09 36.08
CA PRO A 208 -28.73 -9.89 35.69
C PRO A 208 -27.42 -9.08 35.68
N ILE A 209 -26.28 -9.72 35.96
CA ILE A 209 -24.98 -9.02 35.99
C ILE A 209 -24.53 -8.69 34.57
N ARG A 210 -24.45 -7.40 34.26
CA ARG A 210 -23.76 -6.82 33.10
C ARG A 210 -22.25 -6.98 33.24
N VAL A 211 -21.61 -7.72 32.34
CA VAL A 211 -20.14 -7.86 32.27
C VAL A 211 -19.64 -7.32 30.92
N PRO A 212 -18.86 -6.22 30.90
CA PRO A 212 -18.21 -5.75 29.68
C PRO A 212 -17.27 -6.80 29.09
N VAL A 213 -17.16 -6.83 27.75
CA VAL A 213 -16.18 -7.67 27.04
C VAL A 213 -15.48 -6.87 25.95
N THR A 214 -14.21 -7.18 25.70
CA THR A 214 -13.43 -6.62 24.60
C THR A 214 -13.53 -7.55 23.39
N LEU A 215 -13.67 -7.00 22.18
CA LEU A 215 -13.58 -7.77 20.95
C LEU A 215 -12.10 -8.00 20.54
N PRO A 216 -11.76 -9.12 19.86
CA PRO A 216 -12.66 -10.19 19.43
C PRO A 216 -13.14 -11.08 20.59
N PHE A 217 -14.39 -11.56 20.52
CA PHE A 217 -15.01 -12.36 21.59
C PHE A 217 -15.85 -13.54 21.06
N ASP A 218 -15.66 -14.71 21.67
CA ASP A 218 -16.25 -15.98 21.23
C ASP A 218 -17.54 -16.35 21.98
N ARG A 219 -18.57 -16.75 21.23
CA ARG A 219 -19.86 -17.23 21.72
C ARG A 219 -20.16 -18.63 21.18
N PRO A 220 -20.21 -19.66 22.05
CA PRO A 220 -20.65 -21.01 21.65
C PRO A 220 -22.06 -21.03 21.04
N PRO A 221 -22.44 -22.11 20.33
CA PRO A 221 -23.80 -22.36 19.86
C PRO A 221 -24.86 -22.13 20.95
N GLY A 222 -25.97 -21.50 20.58
CA GLY A 222 -27.07 -21.19 21.49
C GLY A 222 -26.76 -20.14 22.54
N THR A 223 -25.81 -19.23 22.29
CA THR A 223 -25.47 -18.14 23.23
C THR A 223 -25.39 -16.77 22.55
N SER A 224 -25.89 -15.75 23.24
CA SER A 224 -26.03 -14.36 22.77
C SER A 224 -24.81 -13.50 23.07
N LEU A 225 -24.49 -12.52 22.21
CA LEU A 225 -23.70 -11.34 22.61
C LEU A 225 -24.59 -10.10 22.59
N HIS A 226 -24.47 -9.25 23.61
CA HIS A 226 -25.30 -8.04 23.76
C HIS A 226 -24.48 -6.79 23.44
N PHE A 227 -25.13 -5.82 22.82
CA PHE A 227 -24.55 -4.57 22.36
C PHE A 227 -25.40 -3.41 22.86
N GLU A 228 -24.82 -2.58 23.72
CA GLU A 228 -25.43 -1.36 24.23
C GLU A 228 -24.93 -0.19 23.40
N VAL A 229 -25.81 0.38 22.58
CA VAL A 229 -25.50 1.50 21.68
C VAL A 229 -26.05 2.77 22.30
N THR A 230 -25.16 3.65 22.77
CA THR A 230 -25.52 4.92 23.40
C THR A 230 -25.31 6.05 22.42
N TYR A 231 -26.39 6.75 22.08
CA TYR A 231 -26.38 8.01 21.34
C TYR A 231 -26.39 9.19 22.32
N THR A 232 -25.60 10.20 22.03
CA THR A 232 -25.56 11.49 22.74
C THR A 232 -26.04 12.57 21.78
N SER A 233 -27.13 13.28 22.10
CA SER A 233 -27.63 14.34 21.22
C SER A 233 -26.75 15.60 21.30
N PRO A 234 -26.09 16.04 20.20
CA PRO A 234 -25.19 17.20 20.18
C PRO A 234 -25.94 18.55 20.15
N GLY A 235 -27.25 18.56 20.36
CA GLY A 235 -28.05 19.79 20.46
C GLY A 235 -28.51 20.42 19.15
N LEU A 236 -28.19 19.81 18.01
CA LEU A 236 -28.65 20.23 16.69
C LEU A 236 -29.96 19.50 16.32
N ALA A 237 -30.92 20.23 15.75
CA ALA A 237 -32.27 19.75 15.44
C ALA A 237 -32.34 19.01 14.08
N GLU A 238 -31.72 17.83 13.99
CA GLU A 238 -31.62 17.06 12.74
C GLU A 238 -32.26 15.65 12.86
N PRO A 239 -32.72 15.06 11.75
CA PRO A 239 -33.05 13.64 11.71
C PRO A 239 -31.82 12.78 12.07
N LEU A 240 -32.04 11.64 12.72
CA LEU A 240 -31.02 10.60 12.74
C LEU A 240 -31.08 9.90 11.38
N ASP A 241 -30.32 10.45 10.43
CA ASP A 241 -30.17 9.93 9.07
C ASP A 241 -29.79 8.43 9.09
N PRO A 242 -30.19 7.64 8.07
CA PRO A 242 -30.14 6.18 8.12
C PRO A 242 -28.72 5.63 8.22
N LEU A 243 -28.29 5.39 9.46
CA LEU A 243 -27.03 4.78 9.85
C LEU A 243 -27.28 3.35 10.34
N ASP A 244 -26.43 2.41 9.93
CA ASP A 244 -26.42 1.04 10.45
C ASP A 244 -25.35 0.88 11.53
N VAL A 245 -25.66 0.13 12.59
CA VAL A 245 -24.63 -0.50 13.42
C VAL A 245 -24.11 -1.72 12.67
N GLN A 246 -22.83 -1.74 12.32
CA GLN A 246 -22.20 -2.84 11.57
C GLN A 246 -21.46 -3.76 12.55
N VAL A 247 -21.92 -5.02 12.67
CA VAL A 247 -21.28 -6.06 13.49
C VAL A 247 -20.66 -7.13 12.58
N THR A 248 -19.34 -7.26 12.63
CA THR A 248 -18.57 -8.26 11.84
C THR A 248 -18.25 -9.49 12.67
N ALA A 249 -18.48 -10.68 12.11
CA ALA A 249 -18.28 -11.95 12.81
C ALA A 249 -17.82 -13.09 11.89
N THR A 250 -17.44 -14.21 12.51
CA THR A 250 -17.19 -15.50 11.85
C THR A 250 -17.93 -16.62 12.57
N ILE A 251 -18.34 -17.67 11.85
CA ILE A 251 -18.90 -18.90 12.44
C ILE A 251 -17.96 -20.06 12.10
N GLY A 252 -17.43 -20.73 13.12
CA GLY A 252 -16.49 -21.85 12.94
C GLY A 252 -15.20 -21.47 12.19
N GLY A 253 -14.83 -20.19 12.17
CA GLY A 253 -13.71 -19.64 11.40
C GLY A 253 -14.01 -19.26 9.95
N ALA A 254 -15.26 -19.41 9.48
CA ALA A 254 -15.71 -18.87 8.19
C ALA A 254 -16.36 -17.49 8.39
N PRO A 255 -16.06 -16.46 7.57
CA PRO A 255 -16.69 -15.15 7.69
C PRO A 255 -18.18 -15.22 7.40
N THR A 256 -18.99 -14.52 8.20
CA THR A 256 -20.39 -14.25 7.87
C THR A 256 -20.49 -12.96 7.06
N PRO A 257 -21.64 -12.67 6.40
CA PRO A 257 -22.03 -11.30 6.15
C PRO A 257 -22.03 -10.50 7.46
N ASP A 258 -21.82 -9.19 7.39
CA ASP A 258 -22.02 -8.31 8.54
C ASP A 258 -23.51 -8.30 8.94
N VAL A 259 -23.76 -8.23 10.25
CA VAL A 259 -25.09 -7.93 10.77
C VAL A 259 -25.21 -6.41 10.81
N LEU A 260 -26.12 -5.87 9.99
CA LEU A 260 -26.47 -4.45 9.96
C LEU A 260 -27.73 -4.24 10.80
N VAL A 261 -27.70 -3.24 11.69
CA VAL A 261 -28.85 -2.89 12.55
C VAL A 261 -29.21 -1.42 12.31
N PRO A 262 -30.34 -1.12 11.62
CA PRO A 262 -30.70 0.25 11.30
C PRO A 262 -31.04 1.07 12.55
N ILE A 263 -30.54 2.31 12.59
CA ILE A 263 -30.84 3.30 13.62
C ILE A 263 -31.97 4.21 13.12
N VAL A 264 -32.99 4.45 13.96
CA VAL A 264 -34.10 5.36 13.64
C VAL A 264 -34.45 6.29 14.80
N GLY A 265 -34.61 7.58 14.50
CA GLY A 265 -34.99 8.61 15.46
C GLY A 265 -34.80 10.03 14.94
N THR A 266 -34.94 11.01 15.83
CA THR A 266 -34.72 12.44 15.56
C THR A 266 -34.05 13.07 16.76
N ALA A 267 -32.99 13.86 16.55
CA ALA A 267 -32.48 14.75 17.56
C ALA A 267 -33.43 15.96 17.65
N GLU A 268 -34.00 16.21 18.83
CA GLU A 268 -34.52 17.53 19.13
C GLU A 268 -33.31 18.41 19.47
N GLY A 269 -33.13 19.50 18.75
CA GLY A 269 -32.16 20.52 19.11
C GLY A 269 -32.66 21.37 20.29
N CYS A 270 -31.81 22.28 20.78
CA CYS A 270 -32.20 23.12 21.90
C CYS A 270 -33.44 23.99 21.60
N PRO A 271 -34.28 24.28 22.61
CA PRO A 271 -35.32 25.31 22.51
C PRO A 271 -34.76 26.62 21.97
N GLN A 272 -35.60 27.44 21.32
CA GLN A 272 -35.16 28.70 20.71
C GLN A 272 -34.62 29.66 21.77
N GLY A 273 -33.31 29.62 21.97
CA GLY A 273 -32.63 30.45 22.95
C GLY A 273 -31.77 29.75 24.00
N GLU A 274 -31.65 28.43 23.95
CA GLU A 274 -30.76 27.67 24.83
C GLU A 274 -29.70 26.95 23.99
N ALA A 275 -28.58 26.59 24.60
CA ALA A 275 -27.48 25.85 23.96
C ALA A 275 -26.78 24.92 24.97
N VAL A 276 -25.90 24.05 24.46
CA VAL A 276 -24.97 23.23 25.25
C VAL A 276 -23.60 23.89 25.10
N CYS A 277 -23.15 24.62 26.12
CA CYS A 277 -21.93 25.44 26.03
C CYS A 277 -20.78 24.98 26.95
N ASP A 278 -21.03 24.10 27.91
CA ASP A 278 -19.97 23.33 28.54
C ASP A 278 -19.81 21.94 27.86
N ALA A 279 -18.71 21.25 28.16
CA ALA A 279 -18.36 19.99 27.52
C ALA A 279 -18.99 18.75 28.22
N ASP A 280 -20.07 18.93 28.98
CA ASP A 280 -20.78 17.86 29.69
C ASP A 280 -22.19 17.65 29.11
N PRO A 281 -22.37 16.80 28.08
CA PRO A 281 -23.66 16.59 27.42
C PRO A 281 -24.64 15.72 28.25
N THR A 282 -24.75 16.00 29.56
CA THR A 282 -25.65 15.35 30.51
C THR A 282 -26.52 16.31 31.33
N ASN A 283 -26.24 17.61 31.28
CA ASN A 283 -27.07 18.70 31.84
C ASN A 283 -28.26 19.09 30.94
N GLY A 284 -28.09 19.02 29.61
CA GLY A 284 -29.09 19.43 28.62
C GLY A 284 -28.76 20.80 28.00
N CYS A 285 -29.78 21.50 27.50
CA CYS A 285 -29.64 22.90 27.08
C CYS A 285 -29.71 23.82 28.29
N ASP A 286 -28.70 23.76 29.15
CA ASP A 286 -28.68 24.51 30.42
C ASP A 286 -28.24 25.97 30.24
N THR A 287 -27.65 26.30 29.10
CA THR A 287 -27.06 27.61 28.83
C THR A 287 -28.03 28.49 28.04
N ASP A 288 -28.67 29.42 28.74
CA ASP A 288 -29.58 30.44 28.16
C ASP A 288 -28.79 31.47 27.33
N ILE A 289 -28.75 31.30 26.01
CA ILE A 289 -28.12 32.23 25.07
C ILE A 289 -28.99 33.45 24.73
N MET A 290 -30.19 33.58 25.31
CA MET A 290 -31.09 34.73 25.12
C MET A 290 -31.04 35.77 26.24
N THR A 291 -30.72 35.36 27.47
CA THR A 291 -30.67 36.23 28.65
C THR A 291 -29.36 36.16 29.45
N SER A 292 -28.52 35.12 29.27
CA SER A 292 -27.19 35.11 29.89
C SER A 292 -26.31 36.23 29.34
N THR A 293 -25.66 36.97 30.24
CA THR A 293 -24.62 37.95 29.88
C THR A 293 -23.33 37.30 29.40
N ASP A 294 -23.13 36.01 29.68
CA ASP A 294 -21.82 35.37 29.49
C ASP A 294 -21.78 34.55 28.17
N HIS A 295 -22.95 34.27 27.59
CA HIS A 295 -23.16 33.44 26.40
C HIS A 295 -24.21 34.04 25.43
N CYS A 296 -24.23 35.37 25.30
CA CYS A 296 -25.30 36.08 24.61
C CYS A 296 -25.25 35.90 23.09
N GLY A 297 -26.26 35.22 22.52
CA GLY A 297 -26.34 34.90 21.10
C GLY A 297 -25.45 33.73 20.67
N GLY A 298 -24.74 33.09 21.59
CA GLY A 298 -23.91 31.90 21.32
C GLY A 298 -22.95 31.58 22.46
N CYS A 299 -22.39 30.37 22.45
CA CYS A 299 -21.43 29.94 23.47
C CYS A 299 -20.20 30.87 23.54
N ASP A 300 -19.74 31.11 24.76
CA ASP A 300 -18.65 32.04 25.13
C ASP A 300 -18.75 33.49 24.59
N GLN A 301 -19.93 33.93 24.14
CA GLN A 301 -20.17 35.31 23.69
C GLN A 301 -20.54 36.25 24.84
N ALA A 302 -19.53 36.73 25.58
CA ALA A 302 -19.74 37.66 26.69
C ALA A 302 -20.30 39.03 26.22
N CYS A 303 -21.53 39.34 26.64
CA CYS A 303 -22.23 40.61 26.45
C CYS A 303 -21.69 41.67 27.42
N SER A 304 -20.75 42.48 26.94
CA SER A 304 -20.17 43.61 27.68
C SER A 304 -20.33 44.90 26.87
N LEU A 305 -21.06 45.87 27.45
CA LEU A 305 -21.29 47.20 26.85
C LEU A 305 -20.87 48.30 27.83
N PRO A 306 -20.01 49.26 27.42
CA PRO A 306 -19.48 50.33 28.26
C PRO A 306 -20.51 51.02 29.17
N ASN A 307 -20.14 51.14 30.45
CA ASN A 307 -20.88 51.85 31.50
C ASN A 307 -22.33 51.38 31.75
N THR A 308 -22.73 50.20 31.25
CA THR A 308 -24.08 49.65 31.46
C THR A 308 -24.08 48.43 32.37
N THR A 309 -25.22 48.17 32.99
CA THR A 309 -25.62 46.78 33.28
C THR A 309 -26.09 46.17 31.95
N ALA A 310 -25.16 45.62 31.19
CA ALA A 310 -25.46 45.00 29.90
C ALA A 310 -26.40 43.81 30.11
N VAL A 311 -27.39 43.67 29.21
CA VAL A 311 -28.38 42.59 29.27
C VAL A 311 -28.44 41.89 27.92
N CYS A 312 -28.39 40.55 27.93
CA CYS A 312 -28.79 39.82 26.76
C CYS A 312 -30.33 39.84 26.68
N VAL A 313 -30.88 40.21 25.52
CA VAL A 313 -32.34 40.19 25.30
C VAL A 313 -32.64 39.64 23.92
N ALA A 314 -33.05 38.37 23.91
CA ALA A 314 -33.35 37.58 22.72
C ALA A 314 -32.15 37.37 21.79
N GLY A 315 -31.01 36.95 22.37
CA GLY A 315 -29.82 36.53 21.61
C GLY A 315 -29.08 37.70 20.99
N SER A 316 -29.23 38.89 21.57
CA SER A 316 -28.54 40.11 21.17
C SER A 316 -28.19 40.88 22.44
N CYS A 317 -26.93 41.28 22.55
CA CYS A 317 -26.45 42.10 23.65
C CYS A 317 -27.03 43.52 23.52
N LYS A 318 -27.58 44.06 24.60
CA LYS A 318 -28.22 45.38 24.65
C LYS A 318 -27.87 46.10 25.95
N PRO A 319 -27.86 47.44 25.99
CA PRO A 319 -27.78 48.17 27.24
C PRO A 319 -29.04 47.90 28.08
N GLY A 320 -28.85 47.65 29.38
CA GLY A 320 -29.93 47.46 30.34
C GLY A 320 -30.24 48.75 31.07
N ALA A 321 -29.85 48.84 32.34
CA ALA A 321 -29.80 50.11 33.04
C ALA A 321 -28.37 50.69 32.95
N CYS A 322 -28.25 51.97 32.64
CA CYS A 322 -26.97 52.68 32.77
C CYS A 322 -26.46 52.61 34.21
N THR A 323 -25.13 52.50 34.38
CA THR A 323 -24.51 52.55 35.71
C THR A 323 -24.81 53.90 36.36
N THR A 324 -25.11 53.93 37.66
CA THR A 324 -25.52 55.14 38.38
C THR A 324 -24.59 56.32 38.10
N GLY A 325 -25.11 57.31 37.37
CA GLY A 325 -24.38 58.51 36.95
C GLY A 325 -24.07 58.59 35.45
N PHE A 326 -24.39 57.55 34.67
CA PHE A 326 -24.32 57.54 33.22
C PHE A 326 -25.71 57.50 32.56
N GLY A 327 -25.78 57.88 31.29
CA GLY A 327 -26.97 57.82 30.44
C GLY A 327 -26.63 57.47 28.99
N ASP A 328 -27.50 56.70 28.35
CA ASP A 328 -27.64 56.66 26.88
C ASP A 328 -28.32 57.97 26.48
N CYS A 329 -27.56 58.84 25.79
CA CYS A 329 -28.02 60.16 25.37
C CYS A 329 -28.09 60.31 23.84
N ASN A 330 -27.81 59.24 23.08
CA ASN A 330 -27.89 59.20 21.62
C ASN A 330 -29.05 58.31 21.11
N ASP A 331 -29.76 57.59 22.00
CA ASP A 331 -30.81 56.60 21.71
C ASP A 331 -30.31 55.41 20.85
N VAL A 332 -28.99 55.15 20.85
CA VAL A 332 -28.35 54.06 20.11
C VAL A 332 -28.02 52.91 21.06
N ALA A 333 -28.95 51.96 21.14
CA ALA A 333 -28.86 50.79 22.01
C ALA A 333 -27.79 49.73 21.59
N GLY A 334 -26.60 50.17 21.14
CA GLY A 334 -25.51 49.34 20.66
C GLY A 334 -24.12 49.72 21.20
N ASP A 335 -23.88 50.96 21.62
CA ASP A 335 -22.60 51.44 22.17
C ASP A 335 -22.53 51.44 23.72
N GLY A 336 -23.68 51.46 24.42
CA GLY A 336 -23.76 51.31 25.88
C GLY A 336 -24.59 52.39 26.57
N CYS A 337 -23.95 53.13 27.48
CA CYS A 337 -24.44 54.39 28.04
C CYS A 337 -23.24 55.35 28.15
N GLU A 338 -22.98 56.09 27.08
CA GLU A 338 -21.69 56.71 26.76
C GLU A 338 -21.41 57.95 27.61
N THR A 339 -22.45 58.52 28.21
CA THR A 339 -22.43 59.88 28.76
C THR A 339 -22.50 59.90 30.28
N ASP A 340 -21.49 60.44 30.96
CA ASP A 340 -21.53 60.75 32.39
C ASP A 340 -22.45 61.96 32.66
N VAL A 341 -23.68 61.70 33.12
CA VAL A 341 -24.67 62.74 33.48
C VAL A 341 -24.41 63.39 34.84
N THR A 342 -23.35 63.02 35.56
CA THR A 342 -22.96 63.66 36.84
C THR A 342 -21.85 64.69 36.71
N SER A 343 -21.06 64.64 35.64
CA SER A 343 -19.99 65.59 35.33
C SER A 343 -20.11 66.30 33.97
N ASN A 344 -20.82 65.72 32.98
CA ASN A 344 -20.95 66.34 31.65
C ASN A 344 -21.93 67.53 31.68
N VAL A 345 -21.40 68.72 31.39
CA VAL A 345 -22.13 70.00 31.37
C VAL A 345 -23.27 70.03 30.34
N GLN A 346 -23.18 69.27 29.24
CA GLN A 346 -24.22 69.21 28.20
C GLN A 346 -25.39 68.26 28.54
N HIS A 347 -25.23 67.42 29.57
CA HIS A 347 -26.15 66.33 29.90
C HIS A 347 -26.29 66.19 31.43
N CYS A 348 -26.37 67.32 32.14
CA CYS A 348 -26.25 67.37 33.59
C CYS A 348 -27.54 66.95 34.31
N GLY A 349 -27.46 65.87 35.09
CA GLY A 349 -28.59 65.29 35.82
C GLY A 349 -29.54 64.46 34.96
N ALA A 350 -29.58 64.70 33.65
CA ALA A 350 -30.30 63.90 32.66
C ALA A 350 -29.72 64.10 31.25
N CYS A 351 -29.94 63.13 30.36
CA CYS A 351 -29.57 63.26 28.95
C CYS A 351 -30.18 64.49 28.29
N ASN A 352 -29.37 65.19 27.50
CA ASN A 352 -29.70 66.45 26.82
C ASN A 352 -30.15 67.60 27.75
N ALA A 353 -29.96 67.49 29.07
CA ALA A 353 -30.11 68.60 30.02
C ALA A 353 -28.81 69.41 30.13
N ALA A 354 -28.53 70.22 29.11
CA ALA A 354 -27.37 71.12 29.15
C ALA A 354 -27.53 72.20 30.21
N CYS A 355 -26.46 72.50 30.94
CA CYS A 355 -26.40 73.67 31.81
C CYS A 355 -26.29 74.95 30.95
N ASP A 356 -27.20 75.90 31.19
CA ASP A 356 -27.23 77.22 30.58
C ASP A 356 -27.36 78.24 31.74
N LEU A 357 -26.24 78.76 32.23
CA LEU A 357 -26.17 79.70 33.37
C LEU A 357 -25.44 80.99 32.92
N PRO A 358 -26.18 82.06 32.56
CA PRO A 358 -25.64 83.24 31.89
C PRO A 358 -24.33 83.81 32.45
N ASN A 359 -23.28 83.77 31.61
CA ASN A 359 -21.95 84.37 31.88
C ASN A 359 -21.20 83.77 33.09
N ALA A 360 -21.59 82.60 33.58
CA ALA A 360 -20.77 81.77 34.45
C ALA A 360 -20.09 80.66 33.65
N THR A 361 -19.00 80.07 34.16
CA THR A 361 -18.56 78.76 33.66
C THR A 361 -19.35 77.69 34.40
N GLU A 362 -20.22 77.00 33.67
CA GLU A 362 -21.10 75.98 34.19
C GLU A 362 -20.33 74.72 34.53
N ALA A 363 -20.61 74.15 35.69
CA ALA A 363 -20.20 72.80 36.02
C ALA A 363 -21.43 71.96 36.37
N CYS A 364 -21.45 70.74 35.85
CA CYS A 364 -22.24 69.70 36.47
C CYS A 364 -21.48 69.15 37.67
N MET A 365 -22.07 69.22 38.86
CA MET A 365 -21.43 68.69 40.07
C MET A 365 -22.42 67.78 40.80
N GLY A 366 -22.33 66.48 40.55
CA GLY A 366 -23.25 65.49 41.10
C GLY A 366 -24.65 65.53 40.46
N GLY A 367 -24.73 65.87 39.16
CA GLY A 367 -26.01 65.94 38.44
C GLY A 367 -26.83 67.21 38.71
N THR A 368 -26.20 68.28 39.18
CA THR A 368 -26.83 69.61 39.31
C THR A 368 -25.92 70.68 38.70
N CYS A 369 -26.50 71.58 37.90
CA CYS A 369 -25.82 72.72 37.31
C CYS A 369 -25.51 73.78 38.37
N VAL A 370 -24.26 74.17 38.48
CA VAL A 370 -23.79 75.26 39.36
C VAL A 370 -22.74 76.13 38.63
N PRO A 371 -22.64 77.44 38.94
CA PRO A 371 -21.53 78.25 38.47
C PRO A 371 -20.26 77.85 39.24
N ALA A 372 -19.35 77.10 38.62
CA ALA A 372 -18.09 76.70 39.27
C ALA A 372 -17.14 77.89 39.44
N ALA A 373 -17.19 78.83 38.48
CA ALA A 373 -16.73 80.18 38.65
C ALA A 373 -17.66 81.12 37.86
N CYS A 374 -17.61 82.41 38.19
CA CYS A 374 -17.99 83.40 37.20
C CYS A 374 -16.99 83.35 36.05
N ALA A 375 -17.46 83.39 34.81
CA ALA A 375 -16.58 83.37 33.66
C ALA A 375 -15.86 84.73 33.58
N ALA A 376 -14.67 84.83 34.17
CA ALA A 376 -13.81 86.01 34.01
C ALA A 376 -13.71 86.31 32.50
N PRO A 377 -14.17 87.49 32.05
CA PRO A 377 -14.09 88.78 32.73
C PRO A 377 -15.22 89.13 33.71
N PHE A 378 -16.32 88.39 33.72
CA PHE A 378 -17.51 88.74 34.49
C PHE A 378 -17.32 88.48 35.99
N GLY A 379 -17.62 89.50 36.80
CA GLY A 379 -17.88 89.36 38.21
C GLY A 379 -19.38 89.34 38.44
N ASN A 380 -19.85 88.43 39.31
CA ASN A 380 -21.16 88.62 39.93
C ASN A 380 -21.02 89.73 41.01
N CYS A 381 -21.09 91.01 40.59
CA CYS A 381 -21.11 92.15 41.52
C CYS A 381 -22.46 92.23 42.32
N ASP A 382 -23.37 91.22 42.29
CA ASP A 382 -24.64 91.16 43.08
C ASP A 382 -24.83 89.95 44.04
N GLN A 383 -24.16 88.81 43.78
CA GLN A 383 -23.99 87.59 44.60
C GLN A 383 -25.11 86.52 44.63
N ILE A 384 -25.96 86.35 43.60
CA ILE A 384 -26.94 85.23 43.55
C ILE A 384 -26.50 84.07 42.61
N PRO A 385 -26.29 82.81 43.09
CA PRO A 385 -25.73 81.73 42.27
C PRO A 385 -26.67 81.05 41.25
N GLY A 386 -27.98 81.30 41.30
CA GLY A 386 -28.98 80.56 40.52
C GLY A 386 -29.28 81.13 39.12
N ASN A 387 -28.62 82.23 38.76
CA ASN A 387 -28.95 83.04 37.57
C ASN A 387 -27.73 83.42 36.71
N GLY A 388 -26.50 83.27 37.22
CA GLY A 388 -25.28 83.51 36.44
C GLY A 388 -24.28 84.42 37.14
N CYS A 389 -23.52 85.18 36.34
CA CYS A 389 -22.55 86.17 36.80
C CYS A 389 -22.49 87.39 35.85
N GLU A 390 -23.18 88.48 36.19
CA GLU A 390 -23.81 89.33 35.17
C GLU A 390 -23.04 90.60 34.76
N THR A 391 -21.88 90.92 35.35
CA THR A 391 -21.18 92.21 35.12
C THR A 391 -19.73 92.03 34.63
N ASP A 392 -19.42 92.45 33.39
CA ASP A 392 -18.07 92.38 32.82
C ASP A 392 -17.07 93.33 33.52
N LEU A 393 -15.96 92.78 34.02
CA LEU A 393 -14.87 93.48 34.70
C LEU A 393 -13.51 93.39 33.99
N GLN A 394 -13.41 93.07 32.70
CA GLN A 394 -12.13 93.19 31.96
C GLN A 394 -12.27 93.69 30.52
N THR A 395 -13.40 93.51 29.83
CA THR A 395 -13.63 94.19 28.54
C THR A 395 -14.25 95.56 28.74
N SER A 396 -14.91 95.79 29.88
CA SER A 396 -15.49 97.09 30.21
C SER A 396 -14.42 98.16 30.37
N LEU A 397 -14.29 98.99 29.33
CA LEU A 397 -13.54 100.26 29.30
C LEU A 397 -14.04 101.30 30.33
N ALA A 398 -15.08 100.99 31.10
CA ALA A 398 -15.52 101.76 32.26
C ALA A 398 -15.35 101.00 33.59
N HIS A 399 -15.11 99.68 33.59
CA HIS A 399 -15.04 98.81 34.76
C HIS A 399 -13.83 97.86 34.75
N CYS A 400 -12.65 98.37 34.40
CA CYS A 400 -11.43 97.58 34.34
C CYS A 400 -11.02 96.98 35.72
N GLY A 401 -11.20 95.66 35.89
CA GLY A 401 -10.65 94.72 36.90
C GLY A 401 -10.78 95.01 38.38
N ALA A 402 -11.47 96.09 38.74
CA ALA A 402 -12.56 96.01 39.69
C ALA A 402 -13.78 96.65 39.01
N CYS A 403 -15.00 96.59 39.60
CA CYS A 403 -16.15 97.31 39.03
C CYS A 403 -15.90 98.87 39.10
N ASN A 404 -15.05 99.48 38.21
CA ASN A 404 -14.83 100.92 37.75
C ASN A 404 -13.36 101.38 37.26
N ALA A 405 -12.91 101.23 35.97
CA ALA A 405 -11.63 101.79 35.36
C ALA A 405 -11.45 101.63 33.77
N ALA A 406 -10.35 102.08 33.08
CA ALA A 406 -10.16 102.22 31.58
C ALA A 406 -8.70 102.11 30.94
N CYS A 407 -8.49 102.05 29.58
CA CYS A 407 -7.15 101.84 28.87
C CYS A 407 -6.95 102.32 27.36
N ASP A 408 -5.70 102.43 26.82
CA ASP A 408 -5.21 102.78 25.42
C ASP A 408 -3.69 102.39 25.15
N LEU A 409 -3.25 101.81 24.00
CA LEU A 409 -1.83 101.42 23.61
C LEU A 409 -1.60 101.05 22.08
N ALA A 410 -0.42 100.52 21.62
CA ALA A 410 -0.07 100.44 20.16
C ALA A 410 0.61 99.13 19.61
N ASN A 411 0.41 98.82 18.31
CA ASN A 411 0.76 97.55 17.60
C ASN A 411 0.27 96.28 18.34
N ALA A 412 -0.82 96.48 19.05
CA ALA A 412 -1.43 95.61 20.01
C ALA A 412 -2.82 96.17 20.27
N SER A 413 -3.80 95.29 20.51
CA SER A 413 -5.14 95.72 20.91
C SER A 413 -5.11 96.44 22.26
N GLU A 414 -5.80 97.58 22.34
CA GLU A 414 -5.95 98.45 23.50
C GLU A 414 -6.88 97.84 24.57
N SER A 415 -6.54 96.65 25.04
CA SER A 415 -7.36 95.98 26.04
C SER A 415 -7.02 96.49 27.44
N CYS A 416 -8.04 97.04 28.09
CA CYS A 416 -8.20 96.74 29.51
C CYS A 416 -8.06 95.22 29.70
N VAL A 417 -7.22 94.77 30.64
CA VAL A 417 -7.15 93.36 31.04
C VAL A 417 -6.89 93.33 32.54
N SER A 418 -7.70 92.55 33.28
CA SER A 418 -7.51 92.33 34.72
C SER A 418 -7.30 93.60 35.58
N GLY A 419 -7.81 94.75 35.13
CA GLY A 419 -7.83 96.01 35.90
C GLY A 419 -6.60 96.88 35.82
N THR A 420 -5.65 96.52 34.97
CA THR A 420 -4.56 97.42 34.59
C THR A 420 -4.74 97.81 33.13
N CYS A 421 -4.40 99.04 32.78
CA CYS A 421 -4.18 99.35 31.37
C CYS A 421 -2.85 98.74 30.93
N THR A 422 -2.94 97.75 30.06
CA THR A 422 -1.81 96.94 29.61
C THR A 422 -1.76 96.91 28.09
N LEU A 423 -0.60 96.52 27.56
CA LEU A 423 -0.48 96.10 26.16
C LEU A 423 -1.32 94.83 25.98
N GLY A 424 -2.58 94.99 25.58
CA GLY A 424 -3.65 94.02 25.85
C GLY A 424 -3.39 92.65 25.24
N ALA A 425 -3.09 92.65 23.95
CA ALA A 425 -2.45 91.55 23.25
C ALA A 425 -1.71 92.14 22.04
N CYS A 426 -0.51 91.64 21.77
CA CYS A 426 0.19 91.84 20.51
C CYS A 426 -0.73 91.54 19.32
N ASP A 427 -0.65 92.32 18.23
CA ASP A 427 -1.41 92.00 17.03
C ASP A 427 -1.06 90.59 16.50
N GLY A 428 -2.08 89.89 16.00
CA GLY A 428 -2.06 88.43 15.80
C GLY A 428 -0.85 87.91 15.04
N GLY A 429 0.10 87.33 15.77
CA GLY A 429 1.31 86.70 15.25
C GLY A 429 2.64 87.30 15.73
N PHE A 430 2.59 88.37 16.53
CA PHE A 430 3.76 89.01 17.12
C PHE A 430 3.84 88.83 18.64
N GLY A 431 5.03 89.07 19.21
CA GLY A 431 5.36 88.91 20.62
C GLY A 431 6.50 89.83 21.04
N ASN A 432 6.48 90.27 22.30
CA ASN A 432 7.52 91.10 22.90
C ASN A 432 8.63 90.20 23.48
N CYS A 433 9.67 89.93 22.69
CA CYS A 433 10.67 88.90 23.01
C CYS A 433 11.99 89.41 23.60
N ASP A 434 12.16 90.73 23.79
CA ASP A 434 13.20 91.30 24.64
C ASP A 434 12.68 91.68 26.06
N GLY A 435 11.36 91.70 26.27
CA GLY A 435 10.70 91.78 27.58
C GLY A 435 10.29 93.19 28.02
N MET A 436 10.28 94.18 27.13
CA MET A 436 9.98 95.58 27.44
C MET A 436 8.56 96.00 27.01
N SER A 437 7.56 95.69 27.84
CA SER A 437 6.12 95.89 27.57
C SER A 437 5.62 97.33 27.34
N ALA A 438 6.53 98.31 27.28
CA ALA A 438 6.20 99.73 27.04
C ALA A 438 6.40 100.17 25.57
N THR A 439 6.95 99.33 24.69
CA THR A 439 7.24 99.69 23.28
C THR A 439 6.29 99.09 22.26
N GLY A 440 5.68 97.93 22.54
CA GLY A 440 4.81 97.21 21.61
C GLY A 440 5.12 95.71 21.61
N CYS A 441 4.89 95.05 20.47
CA CYS A 441 5.27 93.66 20.23
C CYS A 441 5.95 93.51 18.86
N GLU A 442 7.21 93.11 18.86
CA GLU A 442 8.13 93.39 17.75
C GLU A 442 8.65 92.12 17.04
N THR A 443 8.49 90.93 17.63
CA THR A 443 9.03 89.66 17.11
C THR A 443 7.92 88.75 16.60
N ASN A 444 7.99 88.24 15.37
CA ASN A 444 6.98 87.30 14.86
C ASN A 444 7.15 85.91 15.50
N VAL A 445 6.12 85.44 16.22
CA VAL A 445 6.12 84.15 16.93
C VAL A 445 5.37 83.04 16.17
N GLN A 446 4.74 83.36 15.03
CA GLN A 446 4.02 82.38 14.22
C GLN A 446 4.91 81.55 13.29
N THR A 447 6.10 82.06 12.93
CA THR A 447 7.02 81.39 11.99
C THR A 447 8.47 81.30 12.47
N SER A 448 8.78 81.72 13.71
CA SER A 448 10.15 81.74 14.24
C SER A 448 10.49 80.44 14.99
N LEU A 449 11.38 79.60 14.44
CA LEU A 449 11.75 78.31 15.04
C LEU A 449 12.34 78.41 16.46
N ALA A 450 12.93 79.56 16.82
CA ALA A 450 13.52 79.81 18.15
C ALA A 450 12.56 80.53 19.12
N HIS A 451 11.41 81.00 18.64
CA HIS A 451 10.40 81.75 19.41
C HIS A 451 8.99 81.30 18.98
N CYS A 452 8.78 79.98 18.85
CA CYS A 452 7.57 79.46 18.24
C CYS A 452 6.42 79.41 19.24
N GLY A 453 5.36 80.18 18.97
CA GLY A 453 4.24 80.36 19.90
C GLY A 453 4.56 81.20 21.14
N GLY A 454 5.83 81.42 21.45
CA GLY A 454 6.28 82.17 22.61
C GLY A 454 7.78 82.48 22.58
N CYS A 455 8.18 83.51 23.30
CA CYS A 455 9.55 84.02 23.24
C CYS A 455 10.56 83.06 23.87
N ASN A 456 11.59 82.67 23.12
CA ASN A 456 12.59 81.65 23.46
C ASN A 456 12.02 80.22 23.59
N ALA A 457 10.77 79.99 23.17
CA ALA A 457 10.25 78.65 22.93
C ALA A 457 10.82 78.13 21.60
N ALA A 458 12.05 77.64 21.64
CA ALA A 458 12.62 76.88 20.53
C ALA A 458 11.93 75.51 20.44
N CYS A 459 11.63 75.06 19.23
CA CYS A 459 11.15 73.70 19.03
C CYS A 459 12.30 72.71 19.21
N ASP A 460 12.11 71.71 20.07
CA ASP A 460 13.06 70.65 20.39
C ASP A 460 12.25 69.34 20.48
N LEU A 461 11.94 68.73 19.32
CA LEU A 461 11.09 67.54 19.22
C LEU A 461 11.96 66.30 19.02
N ALA A 462 11.94 65.39 20.00
CA ALA A 462 12.84 64.25 20.05
C ALA A 462 12.81 63.42 18.75
N ASN A 463 13.96 63.34 18.07
CA ASN A 463 14.15 62.63 16.81
C ASN A 463 13.18 63.04 15.68
N ALA A 464 12.85 64.32 15.57
CA ALA A 464 12.03 64.85 14.48
C ALA A 464 12.72 66.00 13.73
N SER A 465 12.02 66.55 12.73
CA SER A 465 12.30 67.84 12.11
C SER A 465 11.15 68.79 12.39
N GLU A 466 11.49 69.96 12.93
CA GLU A 466 10.54 70.90 13.50
C GLU A 466 10.15 71.99 12.50
N SER A 467 8.87 72.35 12.48
CA SER A 467 8.42 73.54 11.77
C SER A 467 7.54 74.40 12.66
N CYS A 468 7.82 75.71 12.69
CA CYS A 468 6.95 76.67 13.36
C CYS A 468 5.87 77.15 12.39
N VAL A 469 4.64 76.72 12.62
CA VAL A 469 3.48 77.11 11.79
C VAL A 469 2.36 77.59 12.71
N SER A 470 1.87 78.81 12.46
CA SER A 470 0.83 79.47 13.27
C SER A 470 1.14 79.56 14.77
N GLY A 471 2.42 79.46 15.16
CA GLY A 471 2.84 79.50 16.56
C GLY A 471 2.71 78.16 17.30
N ALA A 472 2.62 77.04 16.59
CA ALA A 472 2.81 75.71 17.15
C ALA A 472 4.11 75.09 16.62
N CYS A 473 4.87 74.41 17.48
CA CYS A 473 5.92 73.49 17.06
C CYS A 473 5.25 72.26 16.45
N THR A 474 5.19 72.23 15.13
CA THR A 474 4.61 71.12 14.36
C THR A 474 5.66 70.07 14.05
N LEU A 475 5.30 68.81 14.28
CA LEU A 475 6.06 67.64 13.89
C LEU A 475 6.05 67.54 12.35
N GLY A 476 7.17 67.87 11.69
CA GLY A 476 7.26 67.89 10.23
C GLY A 476 7.44 66.49 9.65
N MET A 477 8.61 65.90 9.88
CA MET A 477 8.91 64.50 9.60
C MET A 477 9.79 63.93 10.70
N CYS A 478 9.57 62.68 11.09
CA CYS A 478 10.49 61.95 11.97
C CYS A 478 11.87 61.81 11.33
N ALA A 479 12.91 61.78 12.16
CA ALA A 479 14.25 61.38 11.75
C ALA A 479 14.24 59.94 11.23
N VAL A 480 15.09 59.65 10.25
CA VAL A 480 15.12 58.34 9.58
C VAL A 480 15.37 57.21 10.59
N GLY A 481 14.39 56.31 10.72
CA GLY A 481 14.42 55.21 11.68
C GLY A 481 13.64 55.44 12.98
N TYR A 482 12.90 56.54 13.09
CA TYR A 482 12.00 56.83 14.22
C TYR A 482 10.55 57.06 13.77
N GLY A 483 9.62 56.87 14.69
CA GLY A 483 8.20 57.14 14.49
C GLY A 483 7.49 57.58 15.78
N ASN A 484 6.36 58.25 15.61
CA ASN A 484 5.40 58.53 16.66
C ASN A 484 4.31 57.44 16.62
N CYS A 485 4.21 56.63 17.68
CA CYS A 485 3.36 55.44 17.70
C CYS A 485 2.26 55.47 18.76
N ASP A 486 2.26 56.47 19.64
CA ASP A 486 1.16 56.80 20.54
C ASP A 486 0.17 57.81 19.94
N GLY A 487 0.52 58.43 18.80
CA GLY A 487 -0.30 59.41 18.10
C GLY A 487 -0.21 60.83 18.67
N MET A 488 0.79 61.15 19.50
CA MET A 488 0.93 62.44 20.19
C MET A 488 2.09 63.31 19.62
N PRO A 489 1.84 64.24 18.68
CA PRO A 489 2.92 65.02 18.03
C PRO A 489 3.73 65.94 18.97
N ALA A 490 3.29 66.12 20.21
CA ALA A 490 3.92 66.98 21.21
C ALA A 490 5.13 66.34 21.91
N THR A 491 5.29 65.01 21.83
CA THR A 491 6.43 64.28 22.44
C THR A 491 7.56 63.96 21.45
N GLY A 492 7.29 64.06 20.14
CA GLY A 492 8.28 63.92 19.07
C GLY A 492 8.07 62.67 18.21
N CYS A 493 9.16 61.95 17.95
CA CYS A 493 9.16 60.61 17.37
C CYS A 493 10.01 59.71 18.28
N GLU A 494 9.34 59.08 19.23
CA GLU A 494 9.88 58.45 20.43
C GLU A 494 10.31 57.00 20.16
N THR A 495 9.64 56.36 19.21
CA THR A 495 9.76 54.93 18.93
C THR A 495 10.85 54.68 17.90
N ASN A 496 11.86 53.88 18.26
CA ASN A 496 12.99 53.57 17.39
C ASN A 496 12.71 52.32 16.53
N PHE A 497 12.30 52.54 15.28
CA PHE A 497 12.03 51.48 14.31
C PHE A 497 13.23 50.61 13.97
N LEU A 498 14.47 51.03 14.27
CA LEU A 498 15.68 50.29 13.93
C LEU A 498 16.07 49.22 14.97
N ASN A 499 15.52 49.26 16.19
CA ASN A 499 15.87 48.33 17.27
C ASN A 499 14.74 47.98 18.27
N ASP A 500 13.57 48.62 18.26
CA ASP A 500 12.43 48.17 19.06
C ASP A 500 11.78 46.93 18.42
N ALA A 501 11.83 45.80 19.13
CA ALA A 501 11.21 44.55 18.72
C ALA A 501 9.67 44.60 18.68
N SER A 502 9.05 45.63 19.27
CA SER A 502 7.59 45.84 19.31
C SER A 502 7.09 46.68 18.13
N ASN A 503 7.98 47.43 17.49
CA ASN A 503 7.67 48.47 16.49
C ASN A 503 8.70 48.46 15.34
N CYS A 504 9.12 47.28 14.89
CA CYS A 504 10.28 47.18 14.00
C CYS A 504 9.94 47.61 12.56
N GLY A 505 10.64 48.62 12.04
CA GLY A 505 10.34 49.23 10.74
C GLY A 505 9.01 49.99 10.66
N GLY A 506 8.22 50.05 11.74
CA GLY A 506 6.89 50.67 11.76
C GLY A 506 6.12 50.39 13.05
N CYS A 507 5.18 51.27 13.41
CA CYS A 507 4.39 51.13 14.63
C CYS A 507 3.58 49.81 14.64
N ASN A 508 3.55 49.14 15.80
CA ASN A 508 2.91 47.84 16.04
C ASN A 508 3.47 46.65 15.24
N ASN A 509 4.57 46.81 14.49
CA ASN A 509 5.29 45.69 13.87
C ASN A 509 6.08 44.90 14.92
N ASN A 510 5.36 44.12 15.74
CA ASN A 510 5.96 43.29 16.78
C ASN A 510 6.59 42.04 16.16
N CYS A 511 7.92 41.91 16.25
CA CYS A 511 8.67 40.80 15.68
C CYS A 511 8.28 39.43 16.25
N GLY A 512 7.79 39.37 17.50
CA GLY A 512 7.31 38.12 18.10
C GLY A 512 5.95 37.66 17.55
N MET A 513 5.21 38.55 16.88
CA MET A 513 3.98 38.22 16.14
C MET A 513 4.26 37.96 14.65
N LEU A 514 5.26 38.66 14.08
CA LEU A 514 5.64 38.54 12.66
C LEU A 514 6.57 37.34 12.38
N ILE A 515 7.35 36.90 13.37
CA ILE A 515 8.25 35.74 13.30
C ILE A 515 7.81 34.75 14.40
N PRO A 516 6.68 34.03 14.20
CA PRO A 516 6.11 33.14 15.22
C PRO A 516 7.04 31.98 15.59
N ASN A 517 6.82 31.44 16.79
CA ASN A 517 7.57 30.31 17.37
C ASN A 517 9.10 30.50 17.51
N ALA A 518 9.58 31.74 17.43
CA ALA A 518 11.00 32.06 17.43
C ALA A 518 11.42 33.09 18.48
N GLN A 519 12.71 33.12 18.77
CA GLN A 519 13.37 34.29 19.33
C GLN A 519 13.71 35.24 18.19
N SER A 520 12.97 36.34 18.09
CA SER A 520 13.15 37.40 17.09
C SER A 520 13.78 38.65 17.71
N THR A 521 14.54 39.41 16.93
CA THR A 521 15.02 40.76 17.30
C THR A 521 14.68 41.77 16.22
N CYS A 522 14.62 43.06 16.54
CA CYS A 522 14.67 44.10 15.52
C CYS A 522 16.12 44.47 15.21
N SER A 523 16.46 44.66 13.93
CA SER A 523 17.74 45.24 13.54
C SER A 523 17.65 46.01 12.23
N ALA A 524 18.11 47.26 12.24
CA ALA A 524 18.16 48.15 11.07
C ALA A 524 16.81 48.34 10.33
N GLY A 525 15.69 48.20 11.04
CA GLY A 525 14.34 48.40 10.49
C GLY A 525 13.65 47.11 10.02
N MET A 526 14.25 45.94 10.21
CA MET A 526 13.62 44.66 9.90
C MET A 526 13.69 43.69 11.08
N CYS A 527 12.63 42.90 11.25
CA CYS A 527 12.65 41.77 12.17
C CYS A 527 13.61 40.70 11.65
N GLN A 528 14.39 40.13 12.56
CA GLN A 528 15.38 39.09 12.27
C GLN A 528 15.17 37.90 13.21
N LEU A 529 15.07 36.71 12.62
CA LEU A 529 15.16 35.43 13.31
C LEU A 529 16.55 35.30 13.97
N VAL A 530 16.60 35.12 15.28
CA VAL A 530 17.84 34.84 16.03
C VAL A 530 18.02 33.34 16.20
N SER A 531 16.96 32.65 16.64
CA SER A 531 16.87 31.19 16.75
C SER A 531 15.43 30.77 17.03
N CYS A 532 15.04 29.56 16.64
CA CYS A 532 13.74 29.00 17.01
C CYS A 532 13.59 28.82 18.53
N LEU A 533 12.36 28.79 19.03
CA LEU A 533 12.08 28.35 20.40
C LEU A 533 12.35 26.84 20.55
N PRO A 534 12.66 26.34 21.75
CA PRO A 534 12.93 24.92 21.96
C PRO A 534 11.78 24.02 21.49
N GLY A 535 12.08 23.12 20.57
CA GLY A 535 11.09 22.23 19.94
C GLY A 535 10.47 22.76 18.64
N TYR A 536 10.94 23.90 18.12
CA TYR A 536 10.53 24.41 16.80
C TYR A 536 11.72 24.52 15.83
N PHE A 537 11.42 24.46 14.53
CA PHE A 537 12.39 24.52 13.44
C PHE A 537 11.90 25.40 12.28
N ASP A 538 12.84 26.17 11.72
CA ASP A 538 12.75 26.86 10.42
C ASP A 538 13.10 25.81 9.35
N VAL A 539 12.15 25.48 8.48
CA VAL A 539 12.22 24.30 7.59
C VAL A 539 12.57 24.67 6.14
N ASP A 540 12.18 25.86 5.69
CA ASP A 540 12.49 26.38 4.35
C ASP A 540 13.72 27.32 4.31
N GLY A 541 14.24 27.72 5.47
CA GLY A 541 15.33 28.67 5.65
C GLY A 541 14.88 30.13 5.60
N SER A 542 13.57 30.39 5.70
CA SER A 542 12.97 31.72 5.54
C SER A 542 12.72 32.39 6.88
N SER A 543 13.70 33.19 7.30
CA SER A 543 13.65 34.10 8.47
C SER A 543 12.51 35.14 8.49
N GLN A 544 11.55 35.07 7.56
CA GLN A 544 10.37 35.95 7.46
C GLN A 544 9.06 35.27 7.85
N ASN A 545 8.97 33.93 7.90
CA ASN A 545 7.75 33.20 8.28
C ASN A 545 7.80 32.55 9.67
N GLY A 546 8.98 32.42 10.27
CA GLY A 546 9.14 32.07 11.69
C GLY A 546 9.98 30.83 11.93
N CYS A 547 9.44 29.94 12.74
CA CYS A 547 9.82 28.54 12.79
C CYS A 547 8.53 27.72 12.69
N GLU A 548 8.22 27.29 11.47
CA GLU A 548 6.87 26.86 11.05
C GLU A 548 6.47 25.52 11.67
N CYS A 549 7.46 24.68 11.97
CA CYS A 549 7.23 23.32 12.42
C CYS A 549 7.58 23.12 13.89
N GLN A 550 6.73 22.35 14.57
CA GLN A 550 6.93 21.86 15.93
C GLN A 550 7.32 20.38 15.92
N PHE A 551 8.36 20.02 16.67
CA PHE A 551 8.70 18.62 16.94
C PHE A 551 7.64 17.98 17.83
N VAL A 552 6.82 17.08 17.27
CA VAL A 552 5.71 16.42 17.98
C VAL A 552 5.97 14.97 18.38
N GLY A 553 7.06 14.33 17.92
CA GLY A 553 7.41 13.01 18.42
C GLY A 553 8.50 12.26 17.65
N ALA A 554 8.43 10.92 17.74
CA ALA A 554 9.28 10.02 16.96
C ALA A 554 8.69 9.83 15.56
N ASP A 555 9.45 10.19 14.54
CA ASP A 555 9.01 10.18 13.15
C ASP A 555 9.29 8.83 12.46
N LEU A 556 8.29 8.26 11.80
CA LEU A 556 8.32 6.89 11.25
C LEU A 556 7.63 6.83 9.88
N PRO A 557 8.22 6.16 8.86
CA PRO A 557 7.70 6.10 7.50
C PRO A 557 6.21 5.71 7.38
N ASP A 558 5.33 6.71 7.25
CA ASP A 558 3.88 6.51 7.38
C ASP A 558 3.16 6.32 6.03
N ASP A 559 1.90 6.73 5.93
CA ASP A 559 1.09 6.71 4.71
C ASP A 559 0.52 8.08 4.28
N GLY A 560 0.60 9.11 5.13
CA GLY A 560 0.31 10.51 4.83
C GLY A 560 1.54 11.32 4.39
N PHE A 561 2.74 10.79 4.58
CA PHE A 561 4.04 11.43 4.35
C PHE A 561 4.33 12.61 5.29
N ALA A 562 3.94 12.48 6.56
CA ALA A 562 4.26 13.48 7.57
C ALA A 562 5.77 13.49 7.87
N ASP A 563 6.33 14.69 8.03
CA ASP A 563 7.67 14.90 8.61
C ASP A 563 7.45 15.35 10.06
N THR A 564 7.27 14.38 10.96
CA THR A 564 6.79 14.60 12.35
C THR A 564 7.86 15.21 13.26
N ASN A 565 9.12 15.22 12.81
CA ASN A 565 10.26 15.82 13.51
C ASN A 565 10.84 17.05 12.79
N CYS A 566 10.45 17.30 11.53
CA CYS A 566 10.98 18.34 10.64
C CYS A 566 12.49 18.28 10.41
N ASP A 567 13.04 17.06 10.25
CA ASP A 567 14.43 16.84 9.83
C ASP A 567 14.63 16.82 8.29
N GLY A 568 13.53 16.93 7.53
CA GLY A 568 13.47 17.11 6.08
C GLY A 568 13.05 15.87 5.30
N ILE A 569 12.62 14.79 5.97
CA ILE A 569 12.17 13.52 5.37
C ILE A 569 11.06 12.88 6.22
N ASP A 570 10.21 12.07 5.59
CA ASP A 570 9.30 11.13 6.29
C ASP A 570 10.10 9.91 6.80
N GLY A 571 10.45 9.95 8.08
CA GLY A 571 11.00 8.89 8.92
C GLY A 571 12.43 9.12 9.43
N ASP A 572 12.69 8.85 10.72
CA ASP A 572 13.98 9.02 11.43
C ASP A 572 15.27 8.70 10.62
N ALA A 573 16.00 9.74 10.20
CA ALA A 573 17.29 9.64 9.51
C ALA A 573 18.39 8.95 10.35
N SER A 574 18.30 9.01 11.67
CA SER A 574 19.25 8.36 12.60
C SER A 574 19.06 6.85 12.63
N ALA A 575 17.83 6.33 12.46
CA ALA A 575 17.53 4.90 12.42
C ALA A 575 17.70 4.23 11.03
N ALA A 576 17.87 5.03 9.96
CA ALA A 576 17.89 4.55 8.57
C ALA A 576 19.26 4.50 7.86
N VAL A 577 19.41 3.59 6.88
CA VAL A 577 20.50 3.59 5.88
C VAL A 577 19.96 3.99 4.51
N PHE A 578 20.62 4.95 3.86
CA PHE A 578 20.16 5.56 2.61
C PHE A 578 20.75 4.87 1.37
N VAL A 579 19.91 4.58 0.37
CA VAL A 579 20.26 3.85 -0.86
C VAL A 579 19.75 4.58 -2.10
N ALA A 580 20.64 4.95 -3.02
CA ALA A 580 20.33 5.65 -4.26
C ALA A 580 21.19 5.16 -5.43
N LYS A 581 20.63 5.11 -6.64
CA LYS A 581 21.36 4.66 -7.86
C LYS A 581 22.60 5.48 -8.22
N THR A 582 22.73 6.69 -7.68
CA THR A 582 23.88 7.61 -7.79
C THR A 582 24.94 7.42 -6.69
N GLY A 583 24.68 6.55 -5.71
CA GLY A 583 25.56 6.29 -4.57
C GLY A 583 26.71 5.31 -4.87
N SER A 584 27.34 4.82 -3.81
CA SER A 584 28.42 3.82 -3.87
C SER A 584 28.37 2.90 -2.65
N ASP A 585 28.54 1.59 -2.83
CA ASP A 585 28.49 0.62 -1.73
C ASP A 585 29.68 0.71 -0.76
N LEU A 586 30.69 1.54 -1.08
CA LEU A 586 31.77 1.92 -0.17
C LEU A 586 31.38 3.04 0.82
N ASN A 587 30.27 3.73 0.58
CA ASN A 587 29.85 4.89 1.36
C ASN A 587 29.40 4.51 2.80
N PRO A 588 29.26 5.49 3.72
CA PRO A 588 28.63 5.25 5.02
C PRO A 588 27.15 4.86 4.90
N GLY A 589 26.42 5.39 3.92
CA GLY A 589 24.97 5.20 3.76
C GLY A 589 24.13 6.29 4.41
N THR A 590 24.56 7.57 4.31
CA THR A 590 23.84 8.77 4.79
C THR A 590 23.13 9.49 3.63
N ARG A 591 22.35 10.55 3.89
CA ARG A 591 21.64 11.32 2.85
C ARG A 591 22.58 11.88 1.77
N GLU A 592 23.76 12.32 2.19
CA GLU A 592 24.81 12.96 1.39
C GLU A 592 25.78 11.94 0.76
N SER A 593 25.76 10.71 1.25
CA SER A 593 26.62 9.61 0.78
C SER A 593 25.88 8.27 0.91
N PRO A 594 24.88 8.03 0.03
CA PRO A 594 24.08 6.81 0.03
C PRO A 594 24.79 5.63 -0.63
N MET A 595 24.27 4.43 -0.41
CA MET A 595 24.74 3.20 -1.07
C MET A 595 24.17 3.05 -2.48
N ALA A 596 24.85 2.31 -3.36
CA ALA A 596 24.38 2.05 -4.73
C ALA A 596 23.35 0.92 -4.79
N THR A 597 23.45 -0.09 -3.91
CA THR A 597 22.60 -1.29 -3.91
C THR A 597 21.86 -1.50 -2.59
N ILE A 598 20.64 -2.04 -2.71
CA ILE A 598 19.79 -2.37 -1.56
C ILE A 598 20.43 -3.47 -0.69
N SER A 599 21.10 -4.46 -1.30
CA SER A 599 21.82 -5.52 -0.58
C SER A 599 22.97 -4.98 0.27
N ALA A 600 23.71 -3.97 -0.21
CA ALA A 600 24.69 -3.27 0.62
C ALA A 600 24.02 -2.46 1.73
N GLY A 601 22.92 -1.73 1.42
CA GLY A 601 22.13 -0.97 2.39
C GLY A 601 21.66 -1.81 3.58
N ILE A 602 21.02 -2.96 3.30
CA ILE A 602 20.58 -3.93 4.33
C ILE A 602 21.77 -4.47 5.12
N SER A 603 22.87 -4.82 4.45
CA SER A 603 24.08 -5.33 5.12
C SER A 603 24.71 -4.29 6.05
N LYS A 604 24.76 -3.02 5.64
CA LYS A 604 25.24 -1.90 6.47
C LYS A 604 24.29 -1.63 7.64
N ALA A 605 22.97 -1.68 7.42
CA ALA A 605 21.99 -1.47 8.49
C ALA A 605 22.18 -2.49 9.62
N VAL A 606 22.32 -3.79 9.28
CA VAL A 606 22.65 -4.85 10.25
C VAL A 606 23.96 -4.56 11.00
N VAL A 607 25.03 -4.17 10.29
CA VAL A 607 26.35 -3.87 10.90
C VAL A 607 26.32 -2.64 11.82
N LEU A 608 25.51 -1.62 11.49
CA LEU A 608 25.34 -0.41 12.31
C LEU A 608 24.26 -0.56 13.39
N GLY A 609 23.56 -1.69 13.47
CA GLY A 609 22.41 -1.91 14.36
C GLY A 609 21.11 -1.18 13.96
N LYS A 610 21.16 -0.34 12.91
CA LYS A 610 20.06 0.42 12.33
C LYS A 610 18.90 -0.49 11.87
N LYS A 611 17.67 0.04 11.88
CA LYS A 611 16.43 -0.75 11.72
C LYS A 611 15.67 -0.50 10.43
N GLN A 612 16.12 0.47 9.62
CA GLN A 612 15.43 0.91 8.43
C GLN A 612 16.42 1.09 7.27
N VAL A 613 15.94 0.91 6.04
CA VAL A 613 16.66 1.19 4.81
C VAL A 613 15.74 2.00 3.90
N TYR A 614 16.14 3.21 3.53
CA TYR A 614 15.37 4.12 2.69
C TYR A 614 15.90 4.08 1.26
N VAL A 615 15.02 3.73 0.33
CA VAL A 615 15.35 3.46 -1.07
C VAL A 615 14.81 4.58 -1.94
N SER A 616 15.73 5.32 -2.56
CA SER A 616 15.41 6.30 -3.60
C SER A 616 14.78 5.61 -4.82
N GLN A 617 13.96 6.34 -5.56
CA GLN A 617 13.48 5.96 -6.89
C GLN A 617 14.60 5.43 -7.81
N GLY A 618 14.27 4.43 -8.63
CA GLY A 618 15.20 3.82 -9.58
C GLY A 618 15.07 2.30 -9.72
N LEU A 619 15.82 1.74 -10.67
CA LEU A 619 15.84 0.31 -10.98
C LEU A 619 17.07 -0.38 -10.37
N TYR A 620 16.84 -1.34 -9.48
CA TYR A 620 17.84 -2.09 -8.72
C TYR A 620 17.83 -3.56 -9.17
N ASP A 621 18.70 -3.89 -10.12
CA ASP A 621 18.84 -5.25 -10.63
C ASP A 621 19.59 -6.17 -9.65
N GLY A 622 19.03 -7.34 -9.39
CA GLY A 622 19.60 -8.39 -8.54
C GLY A 622 18.55 -9.10 -7.69
N ARG A 623 18.99 -10.16 -7.00
CA ARG A 623 18.21 -10.78 -5.92
C ARG A 623 18.55 -10.09 -4.60
N ILE A 624 17.54 -9.55 -3.92
CA ILE A 624 17.66 -8.99 -2.58
C ILE A 624 17.30 -10.08 -1.56
N VAL A 625 18.06 -10.15 -0.47
CA VAL A 625 17.75 -11.00 0.69
C VAL A 625 17.46 -10.08 1.86
N LEU A 626 16.29 -10.26 2.49
CA LEU A 626 15.87 -9.45 3.63
C LEU A 626 16.58 -9.91 4.92
N ALA A 627 16.92 -8.96 5.79
CA ALA A 627 17.47 -9.24 7.12
C ALA A 627 16.39 -9.09 8.19
N ASN A 628 16.36 -10.01 9.16
CA ASN A 628 15.39 -10.00 10.24
C ASN A 628 15.47 -8.71 11.08
N GLY A 629 14.34 -8.01 11.23
CA GLY A 629 14.27 -6.75 11.99
C GLY A 629 14.92 -5.54 11.30
N VAL A 630 15.09 -5.57 9.97
CA VAL A 630 15.49 -4.41 9.15
C VAL A 630 14.43 -4.14 8.10
N SER A 631 13.68 -3.05 8.29
CA SER A 631 12.61 -2.63 7.39
C SER A 631 13.15 -1.96 6.12
N LEU A 632 12.40 -2.05 5.02
CA LEU A 632 12.75 -1.54 3.70
C LEU A 632 11.63 -0.64 3.17
N TYR A 633 11.90 0.66 3.06
CA TYR A 633 10.92 1.65 2.64
C TYR A 633 11.31 2.26 1.29
N GLY A 634 10.45 2.09 0.29
CA GLY A 634 10.46 2.85 -0.95
C GLY A 634 9.68 4.16 -0.81
N GLY A 635 9.57 4.88 -1.93
CA GLY A 635 8.87 6.16 -2.03
C GLY A 635 9.75 7.39 -1.85
N TYR A 636 11.08 7.29 -1.75
CA TYR A 636 11.98 8.44 -1.55
C TYR A 636 12.60 8.95 -2.86
N SER A 637 13.05 10.20 -2.92
CA SER A 637 13.87 10.72 -4.03
C SER A 637 15.14 11.42 -3.55
N ALA A 638 16.30 10.79 -3.73
CA ALA A 638 17.60 11.39 -3.42
C ALA A 638 17.94 12.62 -4.28
N GLN A 639 17.19 12.86 -5.37
CA GLN A 639 17.33 14.08 -6.18
C GLN A 639 16.51 15.25 -5.60
N ASN A 640 15.43 14.97 -4.87
CA ASN A 640 14.54 15.95 -4.26
C ASN A 640 14.73 15.94 -2.74
N ASN A 641 15.98 16.09 -2.28
CA ASN A 641 16.39 16.11 -0.87
C ASN A 641 15.87 14.96 0.02
N TRP A 642 15.66 13.77 -0.55
CA TRP A 642 15.02 12.62 0.13
C TRP A 642 13.57 12.83 0.56
N ALA A 643 12.86 13.81 -0.01
CA ALA A 643 11.41 13.90 0.10
C ALA A 643 10.74 12.57 -0.32
N ARG A 644 9.60 12.25 0.32
CA ARG A 644 8.87 11.00 0.12
C ARG A 644 7.51 11.23 -0.56
N SER A 645 7.10 10.32 -1.45
CA SER A 645 5.86 10.42 -2.22
C SER A 645 5.50 9.09 -2.90
N THR A 646 4.22 8.92 -3.27
CA THR A 646 3.78 7.85 -4.19
C THR A 646 4.41 7.96 -5.59
N ALA A 647 4.89 9.15 -5.99
CA ALA A 647 5.52 9.38 -7.29
C ALA A 647 6.91 8.74 -7.44
N TYR A 648 7.62 8.46 -6.33
CA TYR A 648 9.04 8.09 -6.35
C TYR A 648 9.24 6.57 -6.28
N VAL A 649 9.08 5.90 -7.41
CA VAL A 649 9.03 4.42 -7.48
C VAL A 649 10.42 3.77 -7.39
N ALA A 650 10.67 3.01 -6.32
CA ALA A 650 11.81 2.11 -6.18
C ALA A 650 11.46 0.72 -6.72
N THR A 651 12.23 0.22 -7.69
CA THR A 651 11.98 -1.07 -8.38
C THR A 651 13.13 -2.04 -8.17
N ILE A 652 12.87 -3.21 -7.59
CA ILE A 652 13.76 -4.37 -7.56
C ILE A 652 13.43 -5.25 -8.77
N GLN A 653 14.45 -5.66 -9.53
CA GLN A 653 14.29 -6.51 -10.72
C GLN A 653 15.26 -7.70 -10.72
N SER A 654 14.78 -8.89 -11.07
CA SER A 654 15.64 -10.08 -11.17
C SER A 654 15.31 -10.99 -12.35
N SER A 655 16.34 -11.40 -13.08
CA SER A 655 16.28 -12.36 -14.20
C SER A 655 17.22 -13.56 -14.00
N THR A 656 18.10 -13.50 -13.00
CA THR A 656 19.17 -14.48 -12.80
C THR A 656 18.65 -15.76 -12.16
N VAL A 657 18.83 -16.89 -12.86
CA VAL A 657 18.59 -18.22 -12.29
C VAL A 657 19.69 -18.55 -11.27
N LEU A 658 19.34 -18.54 -9.98
CA LEU A 658 20.24 -18.95 -8.89
C LEU A 658 19.53 -19.99 -8.03
N ASN A 659 20.20 -21.12 -7.79
CA ASN A 659 19.69 -22.26 -7.02
C ASN A 659 18.32 -22.77 -7.54
N GLY A 660 18.23 -23.00 -8.86
CA GLY A 660 17.08 -23.62 -9.52
C GLY A 660 15.86 -22.71 -9.74
N ARG A 661 15.97 -21.41 -9.48
CA ARG A 661 14.85 -20.45 -9.53
C ARG A 661 15.29 -19.04 -9.90
N VAL A 662 14.38 -18.25 -10.46
CA VAL A 662 14.48 -16.79 -10.51
C VAL A 662 13.72 -16.24 -9.31
N SER A 663 14.36 -15.36 -8.52
CA SER A 663 13.72 -14.66 -7.40
C SER A 663 14.20 -13.22 -7.33
N ALA A 664 13.30 -12.26 -7.08
CA ALA A 664 13.67 -10.85 -6.86
C ALA A 664 13.90 -10.54 -5.37
N VAL A 665 12.98 -10.93 -4.47
CA VAL A 665 13.15 -10.78 -3.01
C VAL A 665 13.01 -12.14 -2.31
N GLU A 666 13.93 -12.45 -1.40
CA GLU A 666 13.87 -13.63 -0.54
C GLU A 666 13.96 -13.26 0.95
N GLY A 667 12.96 -13.67 1.74
CA GLY A 667 12.93 -13.55 3.20
C GLY A 667 13.04 -14.91 3.88
N LYS A 668 13.81 -14.99 4.96
CA LYS A 668 13.95 -16.19 5.80
C LYS A 668 14.06 -15.80 7.27
N ASP A 669 13.31 -16.49 8.14
CA ASP A 669 13.33 -16.31 9.60
C ASP A 669 13.12 -14.84 10.03
N LEU A 670 12.17 -14.16 9.37
CA LEU A 670 11.80 -12.78 9.65
C LEU A 670 10.77 -12.76 10.80
N VAL A 671 11.27 -12.98 12.01
CA VAL A 671 10.51 -13.17 13.27
C VAL A 671 10.51 -11.94 14.18
N THR A 672 11.33 -10.93 13.87
CA THR A 672 11.30 -9.59 14.48
C THR A 672 10.48 -8.66 13.61
N ALA A 673 9.66 -7.80 14.21
CA ALA A 673 8.80 -6.87 13.51
C ALA A 673 9.58 -6.03 12.48
N MET A 674 9.13 -6.07 11.22
CA MET A 674 9.71 -5.28 10.13
C MET A 674 8.70 -5.03 9.00
N THR A 675 8.89 -3.95 8.27
CA THR A 675 8.03 -3.54 7.16
C THR A 675 8.77 -3.61 5.83
N VAL A 676 8.09 -4.00 4.76
CA VAL A 676 8.47 -3.70 3.37
C VAL A 676 7.34 -2.85 2.78
N ASP A 677 7.65 -1.63 2.34
CA ASP A 677 6.66 -0.63 1.95
C ASP A 677 7.02 0.08 0.64
N ARG A 678 6.01 0.39 -0.19
CA ARG A 678 6.12 1.15 -1.46
C ARG A 678 7.22 0.63 -2.41
N MET A 679 7.47 -0.67 -2.41
CA MET A 679 8.43 -1.32 -3.31
C MET A 679 7.74 -1.92 -4.53
N THR A 680 8.27 -1.68 -5.73
CA THR A 680 7.97 -2.51 -6.89
C THR A 680 8.97 -3.67 -6.92
N ILE A 681 8.49 -4.91 -6.99
CA ILE A 681 9.29 -6.13 -6.92
C ILE A 681 8.91 -6.99 -8.11
N GLN A 682 9.81 -7.12 -9.10
CA GLN A 682 9.50 -7.85 -10.33
C GLN A 682 10.58 -8.86 -10.74
N THR A 683 10.15 -9.93 -11.38
CA THR A 683 11.06 -10.83 -12.10
C THR A 683 10.76 -10.84 -13.59
N LEU A 684 11.80 -11.01 -14.40
CA LEU A 684 11.65 -11.20 -15.84
C LEU A 684 11.32 -12.65 -16.18
N ASP A 685 10.72 -12.86 -17.35
CA ASP A 685 10.40 -14.17 -17.90
C ASP A 685 11.66 -15.06 -18.03
N THR A 686 11.51 -16.36 -17.78
CA THR A 686 12.58 -17.34 -18.00
C THR A 686 12.16 -18.46 -18.95
N ASN A 687 13.05 -18.79 -19.89
CA ASN A 687 12.90 -19.93 -20.80
C ASN A 687 13.74 -21.15 -20.37
N THR A 688 14.46 -21.06 -19.25
CA THR A 688 15.32 -22.13 -18.75
C THR A 688 14.46 -23.28 -18.20
N ALA A 689 14.72 -24.51 -18.65
CA ALA A 689 13.75 -25.58 -18.53
C ALA A 689 13.38 -25.94 -17.07
N GLY A 690 12.07 -26.00 -16.77
CA GLY A 690 11.51 -26.31 -15.45
C GLY A 690 11.72 -25.25 -14.35
N ILE A 691 12.40 -24.14 -14.65
CA ILE A 691 12.73 -23.11 -13.65
C ILE A 691 11.48 -22.34 -13.24
N SER A 692 11.19 -22.34 -11.94
CA SER A 692 10.10 -21.57 -11.34
C SER A 692 10.54 -20.13 -11.04
N ASN A 693 9.56 -19.21 -11.05
CA ASN A 693 9.77 -17.78 -11.03
C ASN A 693 8.98 -17.14 -9.87
N TYR A 694 9.65 -16.37 -9.02
CA TYR A 694 9.10 -15.87 -7.75
C TYR A 694 9.38 -14.36 -7.62
N ALA A 695 8.37 -13.49 -7.58
CA ALA A 695 8.64 -12.07 -7.30
C ALA A 695 9.11 -11.92 -5.84
N MET A 696 8.36 -12.47 -4.89
CA MET A 696 8.79 -12.59 -3.50
C MET A 696 8.63 -14.01 -2.96
N TYR A 697 9.65 -14.48 -2.22
CA TYR A 697 9.67 -15.75 -1.51
C TYR A 697 9.86 -15.50 -0.01
N CYS A 698 9.02 -16.12 0.83
CA CYS A 698 9.08 -16.02 2.29
C CYS A 698 9.05 -17.42 2.94
N ASN A 699 9.99 -17.67 3.85
CA ASN A 699 9.97 -18.86 4.70
C ASN A 699 10.19 -18.49 6.17
N ASN A 700 9.24 -18.83 7.04
CA ASN A 700 9.25 -18.46 8.46
C ASN A 700 9.35 -16.93 8.68
N CYS A 701 8.54 -16.17 7.93
CA CYS A 701 8.46 -14.71 7.99
C CYS A 701 7.23 -14.27 8.81
N THR A 702 7.21 -14.61 10.10
CA THR A 702 6.04 -14.46 10.99
C THR A 702 5.74 -13.01 11.37
N SER A 703 6.71 -12.10 11.22
CA SER A 703 6.63 -10.73 11.75
C SER A 703 6.91 -9.67 10.69
N LEU A 704 6.68 -10.03 9.42
CA LEU A 704 6.78 -9.14 8.27
C LEU A 704 5.42 -8.49 7.98
N VAL A 705 5.42 -7.17 7.84
CA VAL A 705 4.34 -6.40 7.20
C VAL A 705 4.79 -6.05 5.79
N LEU A 706 4.07 -6.53 4.77
CA LEU A 706 4.23 -6.08 3.39
C LEU A 706 3.08 -5.13 3.08
N LYS A 707 3.35 -3.84 2.87
CA LYS A 707 2.33 -2.84 2.54
C LYS A 707 2.61 -2.04 1.26
N ASN A 708 1.55 -1.54 0.61
CA ASN A 708 1.56 -0.63 -0.55
C ASN A 708 2.50 -1.05 -1.71
N SER A 709 2.84 -2.33 -1.84
CA SER A 709 3.90 -2.81 -2.73
C SER A 709 3.35 -3.53 -3.95
N SER A 710 4.08 -3.47 -5.07
CA SER A 710 3.68 -4.05 -6.35
C SER A 710 4.58 -5.23 -6.71
N LEU A 711 4.10 -6.46 -6.49
CA LEU A 711 4.80 -7.71 -6.78
C LEU A 711 4.36 -8.26 -8.15
N SER A 712 5.29 -8.55 -9.05
CA SER A 712 4.97 -9.07 -10.39
C SER A 712 5.96 -10.14 -10.85
N ALA A 713 5.55 -11.41 -10.80
CA ALA A 713 6.40 -12.52 -11.21
C ALA A 713 6.31 -12.78 -12.72
N GLY A 714 7.46 -12.83 -13.40
CA GLY A 714 7.57 -13.17 -14.81
C GLY A 714 7.15 -14.61 -15.13
N ALA A 715 7.06 -14.93 -16.42
CA ALA A 715 6.71 -16.26 -16.90
C ALA A 715 7.77 -17.29 -16.48
N ALA A 716 7.32 -18.53 -16.28
CA ALA A 716 8.16 -19.61 -15.79
C ALA A 716 8.54 -20.61 -16.89
N GLY A 717 9.67 -21.29 -16.71
CA GLY A 717 10.34 -22.06 -17.76
C GLY A 717 9.56 -23.30 -18.20
N PRO A 718 9.49 -23.60 -19.52
CA PRO A 718 8.83 -24.81 -20.02
C PRO A 718 9.58 -26.07 -19.58
N GLY A 719 8.88 -27.21 -19.50
CA GLY A 719 9.52 -28.48 -19.22
C GLY A 719 10.38 -28.99 -20.37
N ALA A 720 11.49 -29.65 -20.05
CA ALA A 720 12.36 -30.26 -21.05
C ALA A 720 11.63 -31.38 -21.82
N ALA A 721 11.80 -31.44 -23.14
CA ALA A 721 11.27 -32.53 -23.96
C ALA A 721 11.99 -33.86 -23.66
N GLY A 722 11.22 -34.95 -23.62
CA GLY A 722 11.76 -36.30 -23.45
C GLY A 722 12.48 -36.81 -24.69
N ALA A 723 13.56 -37.54 -24.49
CA ALA A 723 14.33 -38.15 -25.57
C ALA A 723 13.55 -39.32 -26.19
N ALA A 724 13.63 -39.47 -27.51
CA ALA A 724 13.12 -40.65 -28.20
C ALA A 724 13.93 -41.90 -27.84
N GLY A 725 13.26 -43.06 -27.86
CA GLY A 725 13.90 -44.35 -27.65
C GLY A 725 14.86 -44.74 -28.79
N THR A 726 15.68 -45.75 -28.53
CA THR A 726 16.55 -46.41 -29.51
C THR A 726 15.87 -47.61 -30.16
N ALA A 727 15.98 -47.71 -31.49
CA ALA A 727 15.38 -48.81 -32.26
C ALA A 727 16.03 -50.16 -31.92
N GLY A 728 15.21 -51.21 -31.91
CA GLY A 728 15.68 -52.56 -31.61
C GLY A 728 16.56 -53.14 -32.73
N GLY A 729 17.66 -53.77 -32.35
CA GLY A 729 18.54 -54.48 -33.30
C GLY A 729 17.79 -55.59 -34.06
N ILE A 730 18.10 -55.73 -35.36
CA ILE A 730 17.51 -56.75 -36.22
C ILE A 730 18.06 -58.15 -35.88
N GLY A 731 17.24 -59.18 -36.07
CA GLY A 731 17.66 -60.57 -36.01
C GLY A 731 18.32 -61.02 -37.31
N GLY A 732 19.42 -61.76 -37.21
CA GLY A 732 20.08 -62.38 -38.36
C GLY A 732 19.28 -63.54 -38.94
N ASN A 733 19.40 -63.76 -40.25
CA ASN A 733 18.76 -64.87 -40.95
C ASN A 733 19.36 -66.23 -40.53
N GLY A 734 18.56 -67.28 -40.56
CA GLY A 734 19.06 -68.65 -40.48
C GLY A 734 19.77 -69.06 -41.78
N ALA A 735 20.82 -69.88 -41.68
CA ALA A 735 21.51 -70.41 -42.85
C ALA A 735 20.74 -71.60 -43.47
N ALA A 736 20.95 -71.83 -44.76
CA ALA A 736 20.40 -73.01 -45.44
C ALA A 736 20.99 -74.31 -44.88
N GLY A 737 20.22 -75.40 -44.97
CA GLY A 737 20.72 -76.75 -44.72
C GLY A 737 21.67 -77.22 -45.82
N GLY A 738 22.57 -78.14 -45.47
CA GLY A 738 23.46 -78.80 -46.44
C GLY A 738 22.71 -79.81 -47.32
N PRO A 739 23.17 -80.05 -48.56
CA PRO A 739 22.59 -81.05 -49.45
C PRO A 739 22.80 -82.47 -48.91
N GLY A 740 21.77 -83.31 -49.06
CA GLY A 740 21.91 -84.77 -48.99
C GLY A 740 22.49 -85.35 -50.29
N GLY A 741 22.74 -86.65 -50.32
CA GLY A 741 23.27 -87.35 -51.50
C GLY A 741 22.59 -88.68 -51.76
N CYS A 742 22.37 -89.00 -53.04
CA CYS A 742 21.74 -90.23 -53.54
C CYS A 742 22.51 -91.48 -53.09
N ASP A 743 23.84 -91.47 -53.31
CA ASP A 743 24.75 -92.58 -53.01
C ASP A 743 25.82 -92.16 -51.97
N SER A 744 25.42 -91.74 -50.76
CA SER A 744 26.39 -91.21 -49.79
C SER A 744 26.06 -91.53 -48.34
N SER A 745 27.11 -91.81 -47.55
CA SER A 745 27.06 -92.09 -46.10
C SER A 745 27.57 -90.91 -45.25
N SER A 746 27.33 -89.67 -45.70
CA SER A 746 27.65 -88.45 -44.97
C SER A 746 26.38 -87.67 -44.62
N PRO A 747 25.90 -87.75 -43.37
CA PRO A 747 24.76 -86.97 -42.88
C PRO A 747 24.88 -85.48 -43.17
N ALA A 748 23.95 -84.94 -43.98
CA ALA A 748 23.93 -83.54 -44.33
C ALA A 748 23.81 -82.63 -43.09
N ALA A 749 24.64 -81.61 -42.99
CA ALA A 749 24.60 -80.68 -41.86
C ALA A 749 23.32 -79.82 -41.90
N GLY A 750 22.66 -79.64 -40.75
CA GLY A 750 21.59 -78.66 -40.63
C GLY A 750 22.14 -77.23 -40.58
N GLY A 751 21.38 -76.27 -41.13
CA GLY A 751 21.78 -74.87 -41.22
C GLY A 751 21.87 -74.19 -39.86
N SER A 752 22.87 -73.32 -39.66
CA SER A 752 23.02 -72.55 -38.42
C SER A 752 21.83 -71.63 -38.17
N GLY A 753 21.36 -71.59 -36.91
CA GLY A 753 20.37 -70.61 -36.49
C GLY A 753 20.93 -69.19 -36.53
N GLY A 754 20.09 -68.22 -36.87
CA GLY A 754 20.50 -66.82 -36.98
C GLY A 754 20.95 -66.21 -35.65
N THR A 755 21.87 -65.25 -35.71
CA THR A 755 22.40 -64.52 -34.55
C THR A 755 21.53 -63.30 -34.19
N SER A 756 21.50 -62.92 -32.90
CA SER A 756 20.75 -61.74 -32.43
C SER A 756 21.49 -61.05 -31.28
N VAL A 757 21.55 -59.71 -31.32
CA VAL A 757 22.28 -58.90 -30.32
C VAL A 757 21.61 -58.87 -28.94
N CYS A 758 20.36 -59.32 -28.83
CA CYS A 758 19.65 -59.57 -27.58
C CYS A 758 19.52 -61.07 -27.28
N SER A 759 20.45 -61.88 -27.78
CA SER A 759 20.58 -63.33 -27.52
C SER A 759 19.38 -64.19 -27.94
N ARG A 760 18.44 -63.67 -28.74
CA ARG A 760 17.30 -64.42 -29.29
C ARG A 760 17.69 -65.19 -30.54
N THR A 761 18.70 -66.06 -30.46
CA THR A 761 19.19 -66.81 -31.63
C THR A 761 18.14 -67.79 -32.16
N GLY A 762 18.15 -68.02 -33.47
CA GLY A 762 17.33 -69.06 -34.08
C GLY A 762 17.83 -70.48 -33.75
N GLY A 763 16.99 -71.48 -33.98
CA GLY A 763 17.33 -72.88 -33.78
C GLY A 763 18.24 -73.43 -34.88
N LEU A 764 19.18 -74.30 -34.53
CA LEU A 764 19.98 -75.08 -35.48
C LEU A 764 19.08 -76.05 -36.25
N GLY A 765 19.22 -76.12 -37.57
CA GLY A 765 18.53 -77.10 -38.40
C GLY A 765 18.92 -78.55 -38.04
N GLY A 766 18.02 -79.48 -38.28
CA GLY A 766 18.27 -80.91 -38.12
C GLY A 766 19.25 -81.43 -39.17
N LYS A 767 20.15 -82.34 -38.78
CA LYS A 767 20.99 -83.07 -39.73
C LYS A 767 20.14 -84.07 -40.51
N GLY A 768 20.46 -84.29 -41.78
CA GLY A 768 19.84 -85.38 -42.56
C GLY A 768 20.21 -86.75 -42.00
N GLY A 769 19.33 -87.73 -42.13
CA GLY A 769 19.58 -89.11 -41.68
C GLY A 769 20.37 -89.93 -42.70
N ASP A 770 21.17 -90.90 -42.24
CA ASP A 770 21.86 -91.90 -43.07
C ASP A 770 21.30 -93.29 -42.71
N ALA A 771 20.50 -93.89 -43.59
CA ALA A 771 19.63 -95.05 -43.33
C ALA A 771 18.70 -94.94 -42.09
N VAL A 772 18.65 -93.77 -41.42
CA VAL A 772 17.87 -93.47 -40.21
C VAL A 772 17.02 -92.21 -40.41
N ALA A 773 16.12 -91.94 -39.45
CA ALA A 773 15.37 -90.70 -39.43
C ALA A 773 16.32 -89.49 -39.33
N GLY A 774 15.95 -88.37 -39.96
CA GLY A 774 16.66 -87.10 -39.80
C GLY A 774 16.60 -86.60 -38.35
N GLY A 775 17.54 -85.73 -37.99
CA GLY A 775 17.49 -85.02 -36.73
C GLY A 775 16.31 -84.05 -36.70
N THR A 776 15.61 -83.98 -35.58
CA THR A 776 14.69 -82.87 -35.27
C THR A 776 15.51 -81.57 -35.13
N GLY A 777 15.01 -80.48 -35.69
CA GLY A 777 15.65 -79.16 -35.54
C GLY A 777 15.61 -78.68 -34.09
N LEU A 778 16.60 -77.92 -33.65
CA LEU A 778 16.60 -77.34 -32.31
C LEU A 778 15.57 -76.20 -32.22
N SER A 779 15.01 -76.00 -31.01
CA SER A 779 14.14 -74.87 -30.74
C SER A 779 14.89 -73.54 -30.80
N GLY A 780 14.21 -72.48 -31.25
CA GLY A 780 14.72 -71.12 -31.17
C GLY A 780 14.69 -70.56 -29.74
N VAL A 781 15.58 -69.62 -29.42
CA VAL A 781 15.64 -69.03 -28.08
C VAL A 781 14.36 -68.25 -27.81
N GLY A 782 13.68 -68.61 -26.71
CA GLY A 782 12.28 -68.26 -26.45
C GLY A 782 11.32 -69.45 -26.49
N GLY A 783 11.80 -70.66 -26.84
CA GLY A 783 11.05 -71.91 -26.73
C GLY A 783 10.35 -72.37 -28.02
N THR A 784 10.48 -71.62 -29.11
CA THR A 784 9.85 -71.90 -30.40
C THR A 784 10.28 -73.27 -30.96
N PRO A 785 9.38 -74.27 -31.09
CA PRO A 785 9.75 -75.63 -31.50
C PRO A 785 10.42 -75.71 -32.87
N GLY A 786 11.49 -76.51 -32.94
CA GLY A 786 12.05 -76.96 -34.21
C GLY A 786 11.18 -78.04 -34.87
N GLY A 787 11.36 -78.23 -36.17
CA GLY A 787 10.62 -79.19 -36.98
C GLY A 787 11.11 -80.62 -36.77
N ILE A 788 10.16 -81.57 -36.71
CA ILE A 788 10.48 -82.99 -36.55
C ILE A 788 11.31 -83.53 -37.71
N GLY A 789 12.26 -84.40 -37.43
CA GLY A 789 13.03 -85.09 -38.46
C GLY A 789 12.15 -86.03 -39.29
N GLY A 790 12.42 -86.11 -40.60
CA GLY A 790 11.76 -87.04 -41.50
C GLY A 790 12.16 -88.49 -41.18
N SER A 791 11.21 -89.42 -41.23
CA SER A 791 11.47 -90.86 -41.07
C SER A 791 12.21 -91.44 -42.29
N ALA A 792 13.10 -92.39 -42.07
CA ALA A 792 13.74 -93.16 -43.14
C ALA A 792 12.72 -94.03 -43.90
N GLY A 793 13.03 -94.36 -45.13
CA GLY A 793 12.21 -95.23 -45.98
C GLY A 793 12.82 -95.43 -47.36
N ASN A 794 12.01 -95.90 -48.31
CA ASN A 794 12.35 -95.86 -49.73
C ASN A 794 11.14 -95.33 -50.51
N THR A 795 10.99 -94.02 -50.71
CA THR A 795 11.94 -92.94 -50.36
C THR A 795 11.99 -92.60 -48.86
N GLY A 796 13.04 -91.90 -48.44
CA GLY A 796 13.02 -91.16 -47.18
C GLY A 796 11.93 -90.06 -47.19
N THR A 797 11.40 -89.71 -46.02
CA THR A 797 10.35 -88.68 -45.89
C THR A 797 10.92 -87.30 -45.57
N ASP A 798 10.26 -86.25 -46.05
CA ASP A 798 10.65 -84.85 -45.83
C ASP A 798 10.63 -84.47 -44.34
N GLY A 799 11.60 -83.67 -43.89
CA GLY A 799 11.64 -83.09 -42.54
C GLY A 799 10.60 -81.98 -42.36
N GLY A 800 10.01 -81.91 -41.18
CA GLY A 800 9.04 -80.87 -40.82
C GLY A 800 9.66 -79.48 -40.76
N GLY A 801 8.88 -78.45 -41.11
CA GLY A 801 9.31 -77.06 -40.94
C GLY A 801 9.44 -76.66 -39.47
N GLY A 802 10.41 -75.80 -39.14
CA GLY A 802 10.52 -75.17 -37.83
C GLY A 802 9.43 -74.12 -37.62
N GLN A 803 8.94 -73.95 -36.39
CA GLN A 803 7.91 -72.95 -36.11
C GLN A 803 8.49 -71.52 -36.13
N ASN A 804 7.70 -70.56 -36.60
CA ASN A 804 8.06 -69.14 -36.59
C ASN A 804 8.09 -68.61 -35.14
N GLY A 805 9.09 -67.80 -34.83
CA GLY A 805 9.23 -67.17 -33.53
C GLY A 805 8.10 -66.18 -33.26
N ALA A 806 7.49 -66.27 -32.07
CA ALA A 806 6.51 -65.29 -31.61
C ALA A 806 7.11 -63.87 -31.60
N ALA A 807 6.32 -62.89 -32.04
CA ALA A 807 6.70 -61.48 -31.96
C ALA A 807 6.71 -61.00 -30.51
N GLY A 808 7.60 -60.06 -30.21
CA GLY A 808 7.66 -59.38 -28.92
C GLY A 808 6.46 -58.46 -28.71
N THR A 809 5.98 -58.38 -27.47
CA THR A 809 4.96 -57.42 -27.03
C THR A 809 5.50 -55.99 -27.07
N ASN A 810 4.67 -55.05 -27.52
CA ASN A 810 4.97 -53.63 -27.39
C ASN A 810 5.03 -53.23 -25.91
N GLY A 811 5.91 -52.29 -25.57
CA GLY A 811 5.97 -51.71 -24.24
C GLY A 811 4.83 -50.72 -23.99
N GLY A 812 4.37 -50.63 -22.74
CA GLY A 812 3.35 -49.67 -22.32
C GLY A 812 3.84 -48.22 -22.38
N ASN A 813 2.94 -47.31 -22.73
CA ASN A 813 3.22 -45.86 -22.70
C ASN A 813 3.37 -45.38 -21.24
N GLY A 814 4.33 -44.51 -20.99
CA GLY A 814 4.53 -43.88 -19.68
C GLY A 814 3.36 -42.95 -19.34
N ALA A 815 2.97 -42.90 -18.07
CA ALA A 815 1.93 -41.98 -17.58
C ALA A 815 2.38 -40.51 -17.68
N GLY A 816 1.44 -39.62 -17.97
CA GLY A 816 1.68 -38.17 -17.94
C GLY A 816 1.91 -37.66 -16.53
N GLY A 817 2.70 -36.60 -16.39
CA GLY A 817 2.93 -35.93 -15.11
C GLY A 817 1.68 -35.19 -14.64
N SER A 818 1.36 -35.31 -13.35
CA SER A 818 0.14 -34.78 -12.73
C SER A 818 0.46 -33.70 -11.69
N GLY A 819 0.34 -32.43 -12.08
CA GLY A 819 0.52 -31.28 -11.20
C GLY A 819 1.94 -31.13 -10.61
N GLY A 820 2.02 -30.90 -9.31
CA GLY A 820 3.27 -30.71 -8.57
C GLY A 820 3.01 -30.43 -7.08
N SER A 821 4.09 -30.22 -6.33
CA SER A 821 4.04 -29.99 -4.87
C SER A 821 5.20 -29.14 -4.39
N THR A 822 5.10 -28.60 -3.17
CA THR A 822 6.24 -27.97 -2.49
C THR A 822 7.17 -29.05 -1.92
N ALA A 823 8.40 -29.14 -2.42
CA ALA A 823 9.43 -30.05 -1.94
C ALA A 823 10.74 -29.28 -1.72
N SER A 824 11.48 -29.61 -0.65
CA SER A 824 12.70 -28.89 -0.24
C SER A 824 12.52 -27.35 -0.17
N LEU A 825 11.34 -26.93 0.30
CA LEU A 825 10.88 -25.53 0.40
C LEU A 825 10.61 -24.79 -0.92
N PHE A 826 10.59 -25.44 -2.09
CA PHE A 826 10.26 -24.79 -3.36
C PHE A 826 9.24 -25.60 -4.18
N TRP A 827 8.61 -24.98 -5.18
CA TRP A 827 7.72 -25.70 -6.09
C TRP A 827 8.49 -26.69 -6.96
N VAL A 828 8.02 -27.94 -7.02
CA VAL A 828 8.53 -29.00 -7.90
C VAL A 828 7.35 -29.62 -8.66
N GLY A 829 7.36 -29.49 -9.99
CA GLY A 829 6.35 -30.09 -10.87
C GLY A 829 6.63 -31.56 -11.18
N THR A 830 5.58 -32.34 -11.44
CA THR A 830 5.68 -33.77 -11.74
C THR A 830 6.03 -34.03 -13.22
N ALA A 831 7.19 -34.63 -13.47
CA ALA A 831 7.58 -35.07 -14.81
C ALA A 831 6.75 -36.27 -15.29
N GLY A 832 6.68 -36.48 -16.60
CA GLY A 832 6.11 -37.69 -17.18
C GLY A 832 6.97 -38.93 -16.94
N VAL A 833 6.35 -40.10 -16.94
CA VAL A 833 7.05 -41.39 -16.75
C VAL A 833 7.66 -41.85 -18.08
N MET A 834 8.80 -42.54 -18.03
CA MET A 834 9.40 -43.21 -19.20
C MET A 834 8.47 -44.30 -19.75
N GLY A 835 8.43 -44.45 -21.08
CA GLY A 835 7.75 -45.59 -21.72
C GLY A 835 8.51 -46.89 -21.49
N VAL A 836 7.80 -48.02 -21.43
CA VAL A 836 8.44 -49.33 -21.22
C VAL A 836 9.12 -49.79 -22.51
N THR A 837 10.30 -50.40 -22.40
CA THR A 837 10.97 -51.08 -23.53
C THR A 837 10.14 -52.27 -24.02
N GLY A 838 9.97 -52.41 -25.33
CA GLY A 838 9.28 -53.56 -25.91
C GLY A 838 10.03 -54.86 -25.65
N THR A 839 9.34 -56.00 -25.61
CA THR A 839 10.03 -57.29 -25.44
C THR A 839 10.66 -57.76 -26.75
N HIS A 840 11.72 -58.57 -26.67
CA HIS A 840 12.36 -59.15 -27.85
C HIS A 840 11.49 -60.27 -28.44
N GLY A 841 11.45 -60.37 -29.77
CA GLY A 841 10.84 -61.51 -30.44
C GLY A 841 11.64 -62.79 -30.19
N ASN A 842 11.00 -63.95 -30.31
CA ASN A 842 11.67 -65.25 -30.17
C ASN A 842 12.43 -65.62 -31.45
N GLY A 843 13.49 -66.42 -31.32
CA GLY A 843 14.07 -67.10 -32.48
C GLY A 843 13.08 -68.10 -33.08
N GLY A 844 13.10 -68.29 -34.40
CA GLY A 844 12.40 -69.39 -35.07
C GLY A 844 13.08 -70.74 -34.76
N GLY A 845 12.32 -71.82 -34.78
CA GLY A 845 12.88 -73.18 -34.68
C GLY A 845 13.67 -73.56 -35.94
N GLY A 846 14.67 -74.42 -35.80
CA GLY A 846 15.31 -75.05 -36.96
C GLY A 846 14.36 -76.04 -37.64
N GLY A 847 14.44 -76.19 -38.96
CA GLY A 847 13.70 -77.24 -39.68
C GLY A 847 14.30 -78.61 -39.42
N GLY A 848 13.50 -79.67 -39.49
CA GLY A 848 13.97 -81.05 -39.37
C GLY A 848 14.82 -81.47 -40.57
N GLY A 849 15.79 -82.35 -40.35
CA GLY A 849 16.48 -83.02 -41.44
C GLY A 849 15.56 -84.04 -42.12
N GLY A 850 15.77 -84.28 -43.41
CA GLY A 850 15.08 -85.35 -44.14
C GLY A 850 15.53 -86.74 -43.68
N GLY A 851 14.65 -87.73 -43.84
CA GLY A 851 15.01 -89.13 -43.61
C GLY A 851 15.97 -89.65 -44.69
N GLY A 852 16.92 -90.51 -44.28
CA GLY A 852 17.77 -91.25 -45.22
C GLY A 852 17.00 -92.33 -45.97
N GLN A 853 17.55 -92.78 -47.10
CA GLN A 853 17.02 -93.95 -47.82
C GLN A 853 17.43 -95.23 -47.09
N THR A 854 16.56 -96.23 -47.03
CA THR A 854 16.87 -97.54 -46.46
C THR A 854 16.08 -98.66 -47.15
N GLY A 855 16.75 -99.78 -47.44
CA GLY A 855 16.15 -100.96 -48.06
C GLY A 855 17.18 -102.03 -48.43
N PRO A 856 16.76 -103.29 -48.66
CA PRO A 856 17.69 -104.42 -48.86
C PRO A 856 18.38 -104.45 -50.24
N PHE A 857 17.97 -103.60 -51.19
CA PHE A 857 18.46 -103.59 -52.58
C PHE A 857 18.68 -102.17 -53.14
N VAL A 858 18.96 -101.19 -52.28
CA VAL A 858 19.32 -99.81 -52.67
C VAL A 858 20.72 -99.45 -52.15
N ILE A 859 21.37 -98.49 -52.79
CA ILE A 859 22.56 -97.83 -52.23
C ILE A 859 22.03 -96.76 -51.25
N ASN A 860 22.60 -96.66 -50.05
CA ASN A 860 22.05 -95.75 -49.05
C ASN A 860 22.33 -94.29 -49.40
N GLY A 861 21.25 -93.50 -49.52
CA GLY A 861 21.31 -92.05 -49.61
C GLY A 861 21.08 -91.34 -48.28
N THR A 862 21.78 -90.21 -48.08
CA THR A 862 21.58 -89.34 -46.92
C THR A 862 20.48 -88.31 -47.15
N GLY A 863 19.62 -88.17 -46.15
CA GLY A 863 18.63 -87.10 -46.07
C GLY A 863 19.26 -85.71 -46.18
N ASN A 864 18.47 -84.75 -46.61
CA ASN A 864 18.89 -83.36 -46.70
C ASN A 864 18.92 -82.67 -45.32
N GLY A 865 19.81 -81.70 -45.14
CA GLY A 865 19.86 -80.88 -43.93
C GLY A 865 18.66 -79.93 -43.85
N GLY A 866 18.06 -79.83 -42.66
CA GLY A 866 17.05 -78.82 -42.36
C GLY A 866 17.66 -77.41 -42.29
N GLY A 867 16.89 -76.39 -42.65
CA GLY A 867 17.31 -75.00 -42.57
C GLY A 867 17.36 -74.47 -41.14
N GLY A 868 18.27 -73.54 -40.87
CA GLY A 868 18.34 -72.85 -39.57
C GLY A 868 17.17 -71.90 -39.37
N GLY A 869 16.69 -71.75 -38.13
CA GLY A 869 15.70 -70.76 -37.77
C GLY A 869 16.28 -69.33 -37.83
N GLY A 870 15.45 -68.35 -38.18
CA GLY A 870 15.81 -66.94 -38.09
C GLY A 870 15.86 -66.43 -36.66
N ALA A 871 16.72 -65.45 -36.37
CA ALA A 871 16.86 -64.90 -35.02
C ALA A 871 15.73 -63.92 -34.69
N GLY A 872 15.32 -63.87 -33.42
CA GLY A 872 14.38 -62.88 -32.92
C GLY A 872 14.96 -61.47 -32.94
N GLY A 873 14.16 -60.52 -33.45
CA GLY A 873 14.46 -59.10 -33.42
C GLY A 873 14.30 -58.52 -32.02
N CYS A 874 15.14 -57.56 -31.67
CA CYS A 874 15.14 -56.98 -30.33
C CYS A 874 14.02 -55.95 -30.17
N GLY A 875 13.46 -55.82 -28.96
CA GLY A 875 12.50 -54.76 -28.68
C GLY A 875 13.14 -53.37 -28.79
N GLY A 876 12.34 -52.39 -29.23
CA GLY A 876 12.74 -50.98 -29.18
C GLY A 876 12.63 -50.44 -27.76
N THR A 877 13.55 -49.56 -27.35
CA THR A 877 13.45 -48.93 -26.03
C THR A 877 12.37 -47.86 -26.01
N GLY A 878 11.79 -47.62 -24.83
CA GLY A 878 10.77 -46.59 -24.65
C GLY A 878 11.36 -45.18 -24.66
N GLY A 879 10.54 -44.19 -25.01
CA GLY A 879 10.93 -42.79 -24.91
C GLY A 879 10.92 -42.30 -23.46
N THR A 880 11.79 -41.34 -23.11
CA THR A 880 11.78 -40.74 -21.77
C THR A 880 10.54 -39.86 -21.61
N GLY A 881 10.04 -39.71 -20.39
CA GLY A 881 9.03 -38.71 -20.12
C GLY A 881 9.55 -37.29 -20.31
N GLY A 882 8.64 -36.34 -20.51
CA GLY A 882 8.96 -34.90 -20.52
C GLY A 882 9.02 -34.34 -19.10
N GLY A 883 9.92 -33.37 -18.87
CA GLY A 883 10.01 -32.64 -17.60
C GLY A 883 8.79 -31.76 -17.34
N ALA A 884 8.54 -31.40 -16.08
CA ALA A 884 7.48 -30.44 -15.75
C ALA A 884 7.88 -29.00 -16.07
N GLY A 885 6.88 -28.14 -16.30
CA GLY A 885 7.08 -26.69 -16.36
C GLY A 885 7.22 -26.07 -14.96
N GLY A 886 7.96 -24.97 -14.87
CA GLY A 886 8.10 -24.18 -13.65
C GLY A 886 6.83 -23.39 -13.31
N GLY A 887 6.60 -23.10 -12.03
CA GLY A 887 5.50 -22.25 -11.59
C GLY A 887 5.86 -20.76 -11.57
N SER A 888 4.89 -19.87 -11.81
CA SER A 888 5.02 -18.42 -11.63
C SER A 888 4.25 -17.97 -10.37
N PHE A 889 4.92 -17.27 -9.46
CA PHE A 889 4.41 -16.96 -8.12
C PHE A 889 4.68 -15.51 -7.75
N GLY A 890 3.62 -14.69 -7.59
CA GLY A 890 3.77 -13.31 -7.12
C GLY A 890 4.36 -13.25 -5.71
N LEU A 891 3.72 -13.96 -4.78
CA LEU A 891 4.22 -14.18 -3.42
C LEU A 891 4.10 -15.67 -3.06
N PHE A 892 5.21 -16.29 -2.67
CA PHE A 892 5.29 -17.69 -2.27
C PHE A 892 5.72 -17.81 -0.80
N VAL A 893 4.87 -18.41 0.03
CA VAL A 893 4.97 -18.34 1.49
C VAL A 893 4.99 -19.73 2.13
N ILE A 894 5.95 -19.98 3.02
CA ILE A 894 6.06 -21.21 3.81
C ILE A 894 6.18 -20.86 5.30
N ASN A 895 5.47 -21.59 6.16
CA ASN A 895 5.54 -21.53 7.63
C ASN A 895 5.49 -20.11 8.24
N SER A 896 4.89 -19.13 7.56
CA SER A 896 4.96 -17.70 7.92
C SER A 896 3.65 -17.25 8.55
N ASN A 897 3.29 -17.88 9.67
CA ASN A 897 2.11 -17.52 10.46
C ASN A 897 2.32 -16.14 11.09
N GLY A 898 1.48 -15.16 10.75
CA GLY A 898 1.64 -13.76 11.21
C GLY A 898 2.04 -12.75 10.12
N LEU A 899 2.38 -13.21 8.91
CA LEU A 899 2.59 -12.32 7.76
C LEU A 899 1.34 -11.47 7.49
N VAL A 900 1.53 -10.15 7.41
CA VAL A 900 0.49 -9.16 7.11
C VAL A 900 0.68 -8.60 5.70
N LEU A 901 -0.41 -8.54 4.93
CA LEU A 901 -0.47 -7.93 3.62
C LEU A 901 -1.47 -6.76 3.66
N SER A 902 -1.06 -5.54 3.32
CA SER A 902 -1.98 -4.38 3.22
C SER A 902 -1.79 -3.61 1.91
N ALA A 903 -2.88 -3.31 1.20
CA ALA A 903 -2.88 -2.45 0.00
C ALA A 903 -1.88 -2.83 -1.12
N ASN A 904 -1.46 -4.11 -1.21
CA ASN A 904 -0.50 -4.56 -2.22
C ASN A 904 -1.18 -4.91 -3.55
N THR A 905 -0.45 -4.77 -4.65
CA THR A 905 -0.80 -5.37 -5.94
C THR A 905 0.11 -6.57 -6.18
N ILE A 906 -0.43 -7.79 -6.24
CA ILE A 906 0.37 -9.02 -6.36
C ILE A 906 -0.06 -9.81 -7.60
N LYS A 907 0.88 -10.02 -8.51
CA LYS A 907 0.65 -10.60 -9.84
C LYS A 907 1.61 -11.75 -10.15
N SER A 908 1.11 -12.73 -10.92
CA SER A 908 1.93 -13.77 -11.55
C SER A 908 1.64 -13.85 -13.05
N ALA A 909 2.66 -14.11 -13.86
CA ALA A 909 2.52 -14.34 -15.29
C ALA A 909 2.25 -15.83 -15.59
N LYS A 910 2.43 -16.27 -16.83
CA LYS A 910 2.11 -17.64 -17.24
C LYS A 910 3.06 -18.68 -16.60
N GLY A 911 2.48 -19.76 -16.07
CA GLY A 911 3.21 -20.96 -15.67
C GLY A 911 3.78 -21.71 -16.88
N GLY A 912 4.95 -22.34 -16.73
CA GLY A 912 5.64 -23.00 -17.83
C GLY A 912 4.84 -24.17 -18.40
N ASN A 913 4.74 -24.30 -19.72
CA ASN A 913 4.15 -25.48 -20.35
C ASN A 913 4.95 -26.74 -19.97
N GLY A 914 4.31 -27.89 -19.77
CA GLY A 914 4.97 -29.16 -19.57
C GLY A 914 5.76 -29.62 -20.80
N GLY A 915 6.86 -30.33 -20.59
CA GLY A 915 7.70 -30.87 -21.66
C GLY A 915 7.03 -32.04 -22.38
N SER A 916 7.21 -32.14 -23.69
CA SER A 916 6.63 -33.22 -24.48
C SER A 916 7.26 -34.58 -24.14
N GLY A 917 6.47 -35.65 -24.14
CA GLY A 917 6.95 -37.01 -23.95
C GLY A 917 7.68 -37.57 -25.17
N GLY A 918 8.81 -38.25 -24.93
CA GLY A 918 9.64 -38.81 -25.99
C GLY A 918 8.98 -39.98 -26.74
N ALA A 919 9.22 -40.10 -28.04
CA ALA A 919 8.64 -41.18 -28.83
C ALA A 919 9.28 -42.55 -28.52
N GLY A 920 8.45 -43.59 -28.36
CA GLY A 920 8.92 -44.98 -28.25
C GLY A 920 9.41 -45.50 -29.59
N ALA A 921 10.46 -46.32 -29.57
CA ALA A 921 11.14 -46.74 -30.79
C ALA A 921 10.58 -48.02 -31.42
N ALA A 922 10.79 -48.19 -32.73
CA ALA A 922 10.42 -49.42 -33.43
C ALA A 922 11.22 -50.63 -32.92
N GLY A 923 10.54 -51.76 -32.72
CA GLY A 923 11.18 -53.05 -32.49
C GLY A 923 11.81 -53.59 -33.78
N GLY A 924 12.97 -54.23 -33.64
CA GLY A 924 13.77 -54.75 -34.74
C GLY A 924 13.07 -55.88 -35.49
N ALA A 925 13.30 -55.96 -36.81
CA ALA A 925 12.83 -57.08 -37.62
C ALA A 925 13.39 -58.42 -37.12
N GLY A 926 12.59 -59.47 -37.19
CA GLY A 926 13.07 -60.85 -37.03
C GLY A 926 13.78 -61.32 -38.30
N GLY A 927 14.75 -62.20 -38.15
CA GLY A 927 15.52 -62.75 -39.27
C GLY A 927 14.71 -63.73 -40.11
N GLY A 928 15.04 -63.81 -41.40
CA GLY A 928 14.47 -64.79 -42.33
C GLY A 928 14.83 -66.24 -41.96
N SER A 929 13.97 -67.16 -42.36
CA SER A 929 14.19 -68.61 -42.28
C SER A 929 15.30 -69.07 -43.22
N GLY A 930 16.19 -69.94 -42.75
CA GLY A 930 17.04 -70.73 -43.62
C GLY A 930 16.23 -71.79 -44.37
N THR A 931 16.52 -72.01 -45.65
CA THR A 931 15.88 -73.04 -46.47
C THR A 931 16.45 -74.43 -46.15
N GLY A 932 15.59 -75.44 -46.06
CA GLY A 932 16.04 -76.83 -46.07
C GLY A 932 16.54 -77.22 -47.47
N ALA A 933 17.49 -78.16 -47.55
CA ALA A 933 18.00 -78.63 -48.83
C ALA A 933 17.05 -79.63 -49.51
N ALA A 934 17.14 -79.74 -50.84
CA ALA A 934 16.23 -80.53 -51.68
C ALA A 934 16.98 -81.26 -52.81
N THR A 935 18.11 -81.89 -52.49
CA THR A 935 18.88 -82.76 -53.39
C THR A 935 18.34 -84.19 -53.35
N CYS A 936 18.41 -84.95 -54.46
CA CYS A 936 18.05 -86.39 -54.51
C CYS A 936 16.64 -86.75 -53.97
N THR A 937 15.66 -85.85 -54.11
CA THR A 937 14.32 -85.96 -53.48
C THR A 937 13.40 -87.05 -54.07
N ALA A 938 13.90 -87.85 -54.99
CA ALA A 938 13.27 -89.07 -55.49
C ALA A 938 13.71 -90.33 -54.71
N GLU A 939 14.61 -90.18 -53.72
CA GLU A 939 15.23 -91.26 -52.94
C GLU A 939 15.30 -90.89 -51.44
N VAL A 940 15.72 -89.66 -51.13
CA VAL A 940 15.92 -89.15 -49.77
C VAL A 940 14.97 -87.99 -49.43
N GLY A 941 14.68 -87.80 -48.14
CA GLY A 941 13.82 -86.69 -47.70
C GLY A 941 14.45 -85.31 -47.89
N LYS A 942 13.64 -84.30 -48.19
CA LYS A 942 14.02 -82.87 -48.10
C LYS A 942 14.26 -82.47 -46.65
N GLY A 943 15.08 -81.45 -46.45
CA GLY A 943 15.14 -80.74 -45.18
C GLY A 943 13.91 -79.83 -45.05
N GLY A 944 13.35 -79.74 -43.86
CA GLY A 944 12.38 -78.71 -43.54
C GLY A 944 13.04 -77.33 -43.54
N ASN A 945 12.29 -76.29 -43.93
CA ASN A 945 12.73 -74.91 -43.72
C ASN A 945 12.77 -74.59 -42.22
N GLY A 946 13.68 -73.72 -41.79
CA GLY A 946 13.57 -73.10 -40.47
C GLY A 946 12.35 -72.19 -40.37
N GLY A 947 11.94 -71.85 -39.15
CA GLY A 947 10.97 -70.79 -38.92
C GLY A 947 11.64 -69.41 -39.04
N THR A 948 10.88 -68.38 -39.40
CA THR A 948 11.35 -66.99 -39.29
C THR A 948 11.49 -66.58 -37.82
N GLY A 949 12.40 -65.67 -37.51
CA GLY A 949 12.44 -65.03 -36.19
C GLY A 949 11.25 -64.10 -35.99
N GLY A 950 10.81 -63.93 -34.74
CA GLY A 950 9.79 -62.95 -34.38
C GLY A 950 10.33 -61.53 -34.43
N LYS A 951 9.52 -60.57 -34.89
CA LYS A 951 9.82 -59.13 -34.75
C LYS A 951 9.86 -58.77 -33.25
N GLY A 952 10.77 -57.89 -32.85
CA GLY A 952 10.71 -57.26 -31.53
C GLY A 952 9.50 -56.33 -31.39
N GLY A 953 9.03 -56.16 -30.15
CA GLY A 953 7.99 -55.18 -29.83
C GLY A 953 8.52 -53.75 -29.93
N ASN A 954 7.65 -52.80 -30.28
CA ASN A 954 7.98 -51.38 -30.20
C ASN A 954 8.08 -50.96 -28.72
N GLY A 955 8.95 -50.01 -28.40
CA GLY A 955 8.96 -49.34 -27.09
C GLY A 955 7.75 -48.41 -26.95
N GLY A 956 7.30 -48.21 -25.71
CA GLY A 956 6.24 -47.25 -25.39
C GLY A 956 6.70 -45.80 -25.48
N HIS A 957 5.79 -44.89 -25.77
CA HIS A 957 6.04 -43.45 -25.71
C HIS A 957 6.14 -43.01 -24.24
N GLY A 958 7.07 -42.10 -23.92
CA GLY A 958 7.13 -41.47 -22.60
C GLY A 958 5.96 -40.52 -22.38
N GLY A 959 5.53 -40.33 -21.14
CA GLY A 959 4.47 -39.39 -20.80
C GLY A 959 4.91 -37.94 -20.94
N GLY A 960 3.98 -37.04 -21.25
CA GLY A 960 4.25 -35.60 -21.17
C GLY A 960 4.35 -35.12 -19.72
N GLY A 961 5.16 -34.09 -19.44
CA GLY A 961 5.28 -33.52 -18.10
C GLY A 961 4.09 -32.63 -17.72
N ALA A 962 3.89 -32.39 -16.42
CA ALA A 962 2.88 -31.45 -15.95
C ALA A 962 3.18 -30.00 -16.37
N GLY A 963 2.13 -29.24 -16.66
CA GLY A 963 2.23 -27.78 -16.73
C GLY A 963 2.48 -27.17 -15.35
N GLY A 964 3.35 -26.16 -15.29
CA GLY A 964 3.61 -25.41 -14.06
C GLY A 964 2.45 -24.46 -13.72
N PRO A 965 2.18 -24.20 -12.44
CA PRO A 965 1.07 -23.37 -12.02
C PRO A 965 1.32 -21.87 -12.23
N SER A 966 0.28 -21.06 -12.09
CA SER A 966 0.39 -19.63 -11.84
C SER A 966 -0.49 -19.21 -10.65
N PHE A 967 0.15 -18.62 -9.64
CA PHE A 967 -0.52 -18.16 -8.42
C PHE A 967 -0.07 -16.76 -8.04
N ALA A 968 -1.04 -15.85 -7.82
CA ALA A 968 -0.73 -14.52 -7.30
C ALA A 968 -0.11 -14.62 -5.89
N VAL A 969 -0.79 -15.34 -5.00
CA VAL A 969 -0.27 -15.76 -3.68
C VAL A 969 -0.39 -17.28 -3.59
N TYR A 970 0.63 -17.95 -3.07
CA TYR A 970 0.63 -19.39 -2.78
C TYR A 970 1.24 -19.62 -1.38
N ARG A 971 0.60 -20.46 -0.56
CA ARG A 971 0.94 -20.66 0.86
C ARG A 971 1.03 -22.13 1.23
N VAL A 972 1.97 -22.46 2.12
CA VAL A 972 2.08 -23.78 2.78
C VAL A 972 2.31 -23.56 4.27
N GLY A 973 1.53 -24.22 5.13
CA GLY A 973 1.69 -24.15 6.60
C GLY A 973 1.65 -22.73 7.19
N SER A 974 0.97 -21.80 6.50
CA SER A 974 1.00 -20.36 6.80
C SER A 974 -0.41 -19.78 6.86
N ALA A 975 -0.75 -19.14 7.98
CA ALA A 975 -1.91 -18.27 8.13
C ALA A 975 -1.47 -16.79 8.03
N LEU A 976 -2.14 -16.02 7.17
CA LEU A 976 -1.99 -14.56 7.13
C LEU A 976 -2.89 -13.92 8.20
N VAL A 977 -2.46 -12.81 8.80
CA VAL A 977 -3.19 -12.18 9.91
C VAL A 977 -4.03 -10.97 9.48
N SER A 978 -3.61 -10.25 8.44
CA SER A 978 -4.43 -9.20 7.83
C SER A 978 -4.14 -9.11 6.33
N VAL A 979 -5.19 -8.79 5.57
CA VAL A 979 -5.27 -8.93 4.10
C VAL A 979 -6.04 -7.78 3.43
N THR A 980 -6.21 -6.66 4.11
CA THR A 980 -7.02 -5.51 3.66
C THR A 980 -6.46 -4.85 2.38
N GLY A 981 -7.33 -4.51 1.43
CA GLY A 981 -6.99 -3.70 0.24
C GLY A 981 -6.09 -4.37 -0.81
N ASN A 982 -5.72 -5.65 -0.68
CA ASN A 982 -4.80 -6.29 -1.62
C ASN A 982 -5.50 -6.70 -2.93
N THR A 983 -4.91 -6.33 -4.07
CA THR A 983 -5.33 -6.76 -5.41
C THR A 983 -4.50 -7.95 -5.88
N LEU A 984 -5.12 -9.11 -6.07
CA LEU A 984 -4.47 -10.30 -6.63
C LEU A 984 -4.81 -10.50 -8.11
N THR A 985 -3.82 -10.70 -8.98
CA THR A 985 -4.05 -11.05 -10.40
C THR A 985 -3.19 -12.26 -10.82
N PRO A 986 -3.76 -13.47 -10.91
CA PRO A 986 -3.02 -14.64 -11.34
C PRO A 986 -2.92 -14.72 -12.87
N GLY A 987 -1.85 -15.34 -13.35
CA GLY A 987 -1.70 -15.70 -14.76
C GLY A 987 -2.37 -17.03 -15.09
N THR A 988 -2.24 -17.45 -16.35
CA THR A 988 -2.66 -18.78 -16.80
C THR A 988 -1.65 -19.84 -16.33
N GLY A 989 -2.13 -20.99 -15.85
CA GLY A 989 -1.31 -22.18 -15.72
C GLY A 989 -0.71 -22.62 -17.07
N GLY A 990 0.40 -23.35 -17.00
CA GLY A 990 1.05 -23.93 -18.16
C GLY A 990 0.22 -25.05 -18.79
N SER A 991 0.28 -25.17 -20.11
CA SER A 991 -0.36 -26.31 -20.81
C SER A 991 0.35 -27.60 -20.43
N GLY A 992 -0.37 -28.72 -20.33
CA GLY A 992 0.25 -30.03 -20.11
C GLY A 992 1.13 -30.46 -21.29
N GLY A 993 2.21 -31.19 -21.01
CA GLY A 993 3.12 -31.67 -22.04
C GLY A 993 2.44 -32.66 -22.99
N THR A 994 2.59 -32.46 -24.29
CA THR A 994 2.04 -33.37 -25.31
C THR A 994 2.80 -34.68 -25.36
N SER A 995 2.14 -35.79 -25.68
CA SER A 995 2.81 -37.06 -25.98
C SER A 995 1.99 -37.88 -26.97
N PRO A 996 2.60 -38.69 -27.86
CA PRO A 996 1.90 -39.74 -28.59
C PRO A 996 1.44 -40.90 -27.68
N GLY A 997 1.91 -40.94 -26.44
CA GLY A 997 1.40 -41.77 -25.36
C GLY A 997 0.40 -41.01 -24.49
N ASN A 998 0.69 -40.84 -23.20
CA ASN A 998 -0.16 -40.09 -22.29
C ASN A 998 0.34 -38.64 -22.16
N ALA A 999 -0.51 -37.65 -22.45
CA ALA A 999 -0.20 -36.25 -22.19
C ALA A 999 -0.15 -35.96 -20.67
N GLY A 1000 0.64 -34.97 -20.27
CA GLY A 1000 0.66 -34.46 -18.90
C GLY A 1000 -0.55 -33.56 -18.61
N THR A 1001 -0.84 -33.33 -17.33
CA THR A 1001 -1.92 -32.40 -16.93
C THR A 1001 -1.51 -30.95 -17.17
N ALA A 1002 -2.49 -30.07 -17.44
CA ALA A 1002 -2.25 -28.64 -17.32
C ALA A 1002 -1.91 -28.24 -15.87
N GLY A 1003 -1.22 -27.12 -15.72
CA GLY A 1003 -0.97 -26.47 -14.44
C GLY A 1003 -2.18 -25.67 -13.97
N ALA A 1004 -2.31 -25.49 -12.66
CA ALA A 1004 -3.40 -24.70 -12.07
C ALA A 1004 -3.19 -23.18 -12.26
N SER A 1005 -4.30 -22.45 -12.33
CA SER A 1005 -4.36 -21.00 -12.06
C SER A 1005 -5.08 -20.78 -10.74
N GLY A 1006 -4.67 -19.80 -9.94
CA GLY A 1006 -5.45 -19.42 -8.76
C GLY A 1006 -5.00 -18.16 -8.02
N GLN A 1007 -5.95 -17.57 -7.29
CA GLN A 1007 -5.70 -16.65 -6.18
C GLN A 1007 -5.80 -17.48 -4.89
N VAL A 1008 -4.79 -17.43 -4.01
CA VAL A 1008 -4.82 -18.17 -2.73
C VAL A 1008 -4.33 -17.25 -1.60
N LEU A 1009 -5.11 -16.19 -1.38
CA LEU A 1009 -4.87 -15.09 -0.43
C LEU A 1009 -4.93 -15.55 1.03
#